data_AF-A0A1X1VM97-F1
#
_entry.id   AF-A0A1X1VM97-F1
#
_cell.length_a   1.000
_cell.length_b   1.000
_cell.length_c   1.000
_cell.angle_alpha   90.00
_cell.angle_beta   90.00
_cell.angle_gamma   90.00
#
_symmetry.space_group_name_H-M   'P 1'
#
loop_
_entity.id
_entity.type
_entity.pdbx_description
1 polymer ?
#
loop_
_entity_poly.entity_id
_entity_poly.type
_entity_poly.pdbx_seq_one_letter_code
_entity_poly.pdbx_strand_id
1 'polypeptide(L)'
;MLIGSGGVGGVGGAGGHGLIGSVGSAGAAGVNGADGGTGNAGGTGAAGGIGGHGGPGGRGGWLYGNGGAGGAGGAGGAGGAGGAGGVGGVGGTGNPTAGSGGPGGAGGDAGAGGAGGDGGAGGVGGVFGQAGALGAGGSGGIGGNAGSPGDGGAGGTGALGQLAGAGGTGGTGGDPGAAGIGGQGGAGLVPGSVGAAGASVTSGGNGGPGGAGADAAAGSQLNGGLGGRGGDGGAVGNGGTGGAGGAGAAGAAGVGGSTAGQSGTDGGRGADGGAGGAGGSGGRLAGDGGNGGTGGAGGAGGTGGDGTIGASGQALVDNGAGGNGGSGGNGGAAGAGGSGGAGGTASAASGHNGNEGAGGAGGTGGHGGAAGDGGAGAHGQQGVNKGAGGAGGHGGDPGTGGAGGHGGSGSVPGAVGAAGGSFTSGGDGGRGGAGADGTGAALKSGIGGRGGDGGAFGNGGAGGIGGTGSTGAAGMSGSAPGQSGTDGGTGGAGGPGGAGGRGGQLGGNGGAGGDGGAGGGGGSGGNGVDGASGQAPVNYGAGGDGGSGGKGGAGGIGGNAGTGGAALAVTGQAGKGGAGGDGGAGGHGGAAGNGGHGAEGQTGVNNGAGGAGGHGGDPGAGGTGGNGGNGLVKGAAGVSGASSTSGGNGGNGGNGANATGAGNSGGAGGRGGDGGRVGNGGPGGNGGFGTAGTSNIVTGAATMGGAGGSGGNGGDGGIDSGNGGDGGTGGNGGAGGTTHVVNQAGADGGPGGTGGSGGNGVSGGTGGHGGNGGRGGTSAHALGELGQLGGPGQPPVSGQGGAGGTSGAGGAGAPAKKG
;
A
#
# COMPACT_ATOMS: atom_id res chain seq x y z
N MET A 1 25.37 124.41 -31.84
CA MET A 1 24.49 123.37 -31.28
C MET A 1 23.72 122.74 -32.44
N LEU A 2 24.28 121.71 -33.10
CA LEU A 2 23.59 120.91 -34.16
C LEU A 2 24.36 119.62 -34.51
N ILE A 3 24.92 118.89 -33.53
CA ILE A 3 25.51 117.55 -33.74
C ILE A 3 25.10 116.70 -32.54
N GLY A 4 24.06 115.89 -32.73
CA GLY A 4 23.66 114.84 -31.78
C GLY A 4 24.07 113.51 -32.35
N SER A 5 24.87 112.74 -31.60
CA SER A 5 25.27 111.37 -31.89
C SER A 5 24.08 110.54 -32.38
N GLY A 6 24.17 110.06 -33.62
CA GLY A 6 23.13 109.28 -34.28
C GLY A 6 22.71 108.10 -33.42
N GLY A 7 21.42 108.05 -33.11
CA GLY A 7 20.84 106.98 -32.30
C GLY A 7 21.12 105.65 -32.96
N VAL A 8 21.63 104.71 -32.16
CA VAL A 8 21.74 103.30 -32.55
C VAL A 8 20.33 102.84 -32.90
N GLY A 9 20.08 102.46 -34.15
CA GLY A 9 18.79 101.93 -34.56
C GLY A 9 18.45 100.73 -33.67
N GLY A 10 17.26 100.75 -33.07
CA GLY A 10 16.85 99.69 -32.14
C GLY A 10 16.99 98.31 -32.76
N VAL A 11 17.54 97.35 -32.01
CA VAL A 11 17.50 95.93 -32.39
C VAL A 11 16.04 95.50 -32.53
N GLY A 12 15.73 94.79 -33.63
CA GLY A 12 14.42 94.17 -33.79
C GLY A 12 14.15 93.20 -32.64
N GLY A 13 12.90 93.17 -32.14
CA GLY A 13 12.52 92.24 -31.08
C GLY A 13 12.76 90.78 -31.50
N ALA A 14 13.21 89.93 -30.59
CA ALA A 14 13.30 88.50 -30.85
C ALA A 14 11.90 87.93 -31.13
N GLY A 15 11.81 87.03 -32.11
CA GLY A 15 10.59 86.29 -32.37
C GLY A 15 10.20 85.42 -31.17
N GLY A 16 8.89 85.34 -30.88
CA GLY A 16 8.38 84.47 -29.82
C GLY A 16 8.66 82.99 -30.11
N HIS A 17 8.79 82.17 -29.08
CA HIS A 17 8.89 80.72 -29.26
C HIS A 17 7.54 80.14 -29.73
N GLY A 18 7.59 79.16 -30.62
CA GLY A 18 6.42 78.35 -30.97
C GLY A 18 5.95 77.54 -29.75
N LEU A 19 4.64 77.34 -29.62
CA LEU A 19 4.09 76.48 -28.56
C LEU A 19 4.51 75.03 -28.81
N ILE A 20 4.85 74.31 -27.74
CA ILE A 20 5.06 72.85 -27.80
C ILE A 20 3.74 72.19 -28.17
N GLY A 21 3.78 71.25 -29.12
CA GLY A 21 2.63 70.45 -29.50
C GLY A 21 2.12 69.60 -28.32
N SER A 22 0.80 69.47 -28.19
CA SER A 22 0.21 68.63 -27.15
C SER A 22 0.51 67.15 -27.39
N VAL A 23 0.81 66.42 -26.31
CA VAL A 23 0.92 64.95 -26.34
C VAL A 23 -0.42 64.35 -26.78
N GLY A 24 -0.36 63.37 -27.67
CA GLY A 24 -1.52 62.59 -28.09
C GLY A 24 -2.11 61.80 -26.93
N SER A 25 -3.44 61.68 -26.88
CA SER A 25 -4.11 60.89 -25.84
C SER A 25 -3.74 59.42 -25.95
N ALA A 26 -3.41 58.77 -24.83
CA ALA A 26 -3.26 57.32 -24.82
C ALA A 26 -4.55 56.62 -25.26
N GLY A 27 -4.42 55.53 -26.00
CA GLY A 27 -5.55 54.70 -26.41
C GLY A 27 -6.22 54.07 -25.20
N ALA A 28 -7.55 54.07 -25.18
CA ALA A 28 -8.30 53.34 -24.16
C ALA A 28 -8.12 51.83 -24.34
N ALA A 29 -8.14 51.09 -23.23
CA ALA A 29 -8.12 49.63 -23.25
C ALA A 29 -9.34 49.07 -24.00
N GLY A 30 -9.13 47.95 -24.69
CA GLY A 30 -10.20 47.20 -25.33
C GLY A 30 -11.19 46.68 -24.29
N VAL A 31 -12.47 46.66 -24.64
CA VAL A 31 -13.51 46.10 -23.77
C VAL A 31 -13.44 44.57 -23.79
N ASN A 32 -13.65 43.91 -22.65
CA ASN A 32 -13.74 42.45 -22.60
C ASN A 32 -15.01 42.00 -23.35
N GLY A 33 -14.86 41.06 -24.28
CA GLY A 33 -15.92 40.56 -25.16
C GLY A 33 -15.70 39.09 -25.49
N ALA A 34 -16.63 38.44 -26.20
CA ALA A 34 -16.51 37.01 -26.52
C ALA A 34 -15.14 36.67 -27.14
N ASP A 35 -14.69 37.44 -28.13
CA ASP A 35 -13.28 37.62 -28.48
C ASP A 35 -12.89 39.01 -27.97
N GLY A 36 -11.85 39.12 -27.15
CA GLY A 36 -11.48 40.35 -26.47
C GLY A 36 -11.45 41.55 -27.42
N GLY A 37 -11.95 42.70 -26.98
CA GLY A 37 -12.01 43.90 -27.80
C GLY A 37 -10.61 44.39 -28.18
N THR A 38 -10.47 44.92 -29.39
CA THR A 38 -9.22 45.57 -29.82
C THR A 38 -8.95 46.80 -28.95
N GLY A 39 -7.70 46.98 -28.52
CA GLY A 39 -7.27 48.21 -27.88
C GLY A 39 -7.35 49.39 -28.85
N ASN A 40 -7.80 50.55 -28.38
CA ASN A 40 -7.87 51.72 -29.26
C ASN A 40 -6.46 52.22 -29.60
N ALA A 41 -6.27 52.72 -30.82
CA ALA A 41 -5.02 53.35 -31.20
C ALA A 41 -4.72 54.58 -30.32
N GLY A 42 -3.44 54.82 -30.07
CA GLY A 42 -2.99 56.07 -29.45
C GLY A 42 -3.25 57.26 -30.38
N GLY A 43 -3.61 58.40 -29.79
CA GLY A 43 -3.77 59.65 -30.53
C GLY A 43 -2.43 60.13 -31.08
N THR A 44 -2.43 60.69 -32.29
CA THR A 44 -1.23 61.30 -32.85
C THR A 44 -0.84 62.56 -32.07
N GLY A 45 0.47 62.81 -31.95
CA GLY A 45 0.97 64.05 -31.36
C GLY A 45 0.63 65.25 -32.23
N ALA A 46 0.24 66.38 -31.63
CA ALA A 46 0.00 67.59 -32.39
C ALA A 46 1.31 68.20 -32.90
N ALA A 47 1.30 68.82 -34.07
CA ALA A 47 2.48 69.53 -34.57
C ALA A 47 2.86 70.70 -33.65
N GLY A 48 4.17 70.98 -33.55
CA GLY A 48 4.67 72.13 -32.82
C GLY A 48 4.29 73.45 -33.49
N GLY A 49 4.07 74.49 -32.70
CA GLY A 49 3.74 75.82 -33.21
C GLY A 49 4.91 76.44 -33.98
N ILE A 50 4.60 77.26 -34.99
CA ILE A 50 5.62 78.00 -35.76
C ILE A 50 6.27 79.05 -34.86
N GLY A 51 7.59 79.19 -34.95
CA GLY A 51 8.32 80.25 -34.25
C GLY A 51 7.91 81.63 -34.76
N GLY A 52 7.78 82.61 -33.86
CA GLY A 52 7.43 83.97 -34.24
C GLY A 52 8.51 84.59 -35.13
N HIS A 53 8.11 85.41 -36.10
CA HIS A 53 9.08 86.12 -36.93
C HIS A 53 9.88 87.14 -36.10
N GLY A 54 11.14 87.34 -36.44
CA GLY A 54 11.96 88.39 -35.84
C GLY A 54 11.42 89.77 -36.21
N GLY A 55 11.42 90.70 -35.25
CA GLY A 55 11.00 92.08 -35.51
C GLY A 55 11.89 92.75 -36.56
N PRO A 56 11.35 93.60 -37.46
CA PRO A 56 12.19 94.36 -38.38
C PRO A 56 13.16 95.26 -37.60
N GLY A 57 14.36 95.47 -38.14
CA GLY A 57 15.36 96.34 -37.55
C GLY A 57 14.86 97.79 -37.46
N GLY A 58 15.21 98.49 -36.38
CA GLY A 58 14.84 99.89 -36.18
C GLY A 58 15.38 100.79 -37.30
N ARG A 59 14.64 101.85 -37.64
CA ARG A 59 15.15 102.88 -38.56
C ARG A 59 16.40 103.55 -37.97
N GLY A 60 17.38 103.87 -38.81
CA GLY A 60 18.52 104.69 -38.42
C GLY A 60 18.11 106.12 -38.01
N GLY A 61 19.05 106.91 -37.49
CA GLY A 61 18.80 108.32 -37.11
C GLY A 61 18.30 109.18 -38.28
N TRP A 62 17.48 110.21 -37.99
CA TRP A 62 16.77 111.05 -38.99
C TRP A 62 17.69 111.73 -40.03
N LEU A 63 18.97 111.93 -39.70
CA LEU A 63 19.95 112.62 -40.57
C LEU A 63 21.07 111.71 -41.11
N TYR A 64 21.68 110.87 -40.26
CA TYR A 64 22.70 109.87 -40.63
C TYR A 64 22.61 108.63 -39.72
N GLY A 65 22.63 107.43 -40.30
CA GLY A 65 22.71 106.16 -39.56
C GLY A 65 22.29 104.93 -40.38
N ASN A 66 23.01 103.82 -40.25
CA ASN A 66 22.60 102.53 -40.81
C ASN A 66 21.33 102.03 -40.10
N GLY A 67 20.51 101.27 -40.81
CA GLY A 67 19.38 100.59 -40.19
C GLY A 67 19.84 99.59 -39.13
N GLY A 68 19.05 99.43 -38.07
CA GLY A 68 19.29 98.40 -37.05
C GLY A 68 19.25 97.00 -37.65
N ALA A 69 19.96 96.06 -37.04
CA ALA A 69 19.86 94.65 -37.42
C ALA A 69 18.42 94.13 -37.19
N GLY A 70 17.95 93.29 -38.11
CA GLY A 70 16.69 92.57 -37.92
C GLY A 70 16.77 91.65 -36.69
N GLY A 71 15.65 91.48 -36.00
CA GLY A 71 15.55 90.56 -34.88
C GLY A 71 15.70 89.11 -35.33
N ALA A 72 16.27 88.25 -34.49
CA ALA A 72 16.30 86.82 -34.77
C ALA A 72 14.87 86.25 -34.80
N GLY A 73 14.63 85.32 -35.72
CA GLY A 73 13.41 84.52 -35.74
C GLY A 73 13.32 83.63 -34.51
N GLY A 74 12.11 83.43 -34.02
CA GLY A 74 11.82 82.59 -32.86
C GLY A 74 12.00 81.11 -33.18
N ALA A 75 12.40 80.32 -32.19
CA ALA A 75 12.47 78.86 -32.37
C ALA A 75 11.07 78.27 -32.59
N GLY A 76 10.97 77.30 -33.51
CA GLY A 76 9.78 76.49 -33.67
C GLY A 76 9.50 75.64 -32.43
N GLY A 77 8.23 75.43 -32.12
CA GLY A 77 7.82 74.57 -31.01
C GLY A 77 8.13 73.11 -31.31
N ALA A 78 8.49 72.33 -30.28
CA ALA A 78 8.65 70.89 -30.45
C ALA A 78 7.31 70.23 -30.81
N GLY A 79 7.34 69.17 -31.62
CA GLY A 79 6.18 68.33 -31.89
C GLY A 79 5.72 67.61 -30.63
N GLY A 80 4.40 67.40 -30.52
CA GLY A 80 3.81 66.63 -29.44
C GLY A 80 4.19 65.16 -29.54
N ALA A 81 4.35 64.48 -28.40
CA ALA A 81 4.56 63.03 -28.41
C ALA A 81 3.29 62.30 -28.86
N GLY A 82 3.43 61.16 -29.53
CA GLY A 82 2.32 60.26 -29.82
C GLY A 82 1.81 59.56 -28.56
N GLY A 83 0.51 59.28 -28.49
CA GLY A 83 -0.09 58.52 -27.40
C GLY A 83 0.27 57.04 -27.50
N ALA A 84 0.44 56.36 -26.37
CA ALA A 84 0.59 54.90 -26.37
C ALA A 84 -0.69 54.21 -26.86
N GLY A 85 -0.55 53.05 -27.51
CA GLY A 85 -1.68 52.22 -27.90
C GLY A 85 -2.39 51.60 -26.69
N GLY A 86 -3.71 51.45 -26.77
CA GLY A 86 -4.51 50.81 -25.73
C GLY A 86 -4.22 49.31 -25.62
N VAL A 87 -4.26 48.75 -24.41
CA VAL A 87 -4.14 47.30 -24.21
C VAL A 87 -5.36 46.58 -24.79
N GLY A 88 -5.17 45.45 -25.45
CA GLY A 88 -6.28 44.61 -25.93
C GLY A 88 -7.09 44.01 -24.78
N GLY A 89 -8.40 43.89 -24.97
CA GLY A 89 -9.30 43.30 -23.99
C GLY A 89 -9.00 41.82 -23.75
N VAL A 90 -9.23 41.34 -22.54
CA VAL A 90 -9.13 39.91 -22.22
C VAL A 90 -10.25 39.15 -22.95
N GLY A 91 -9.96 37.94 -23.41
CA GLY A 91 -10.97 37.06 -24.01
C GLY A 91 -12.16 36.81 -23.06
N GLY A 92 -13.34 36.58 -23.63
CA GLY A 92 -14.56 36.34 -22.86
C GLY A 92 -14.64 34.90 -22.36
N THR A 93 -15.24 34.71 -21.18
CA THR A 93 -15.48 33.38 -20.57
C THR A 93 -16.82 32.76 -20.98
N GLY A 94 -17.46 33.24 -22.07
CA GLY A 94 -18.82 32.86 -22.47
C GLY A 94 -18.90 31.59 -23.32
N ASN A 95 -19.95 30.79 -23.13
CA ASN A 95 -20.28 29.59 -23.93
C ASN A 95 -20.98 30.04 -25.25
N PRO A 96 -20.57 29.64 -26.47
CA PRO A 96 -19.84 28.40 -26.80
C PRO A 96 -18.37 28.49 -27.21
N THR A 97 -17.82 29.68 -27.45
CA THR A 97 -16.43 29.83 -27.91
C THR A 97 -15.58 30.51 -26.84
N ALA A 98 -14.46 29.87 -26.51
CA ALA A 98 -13.43 30.48 -25.68
C ALA A 98 -12.87 31.72 -26.38
N GLY A 99 -12.81 32.82 -25.64
CA GLY A 99 -12.37 34.08 -26.22
C GLY A 99 -10.90 34.14 -26.48
N SER A 100 -10.54 34.44 -27.71
CA SER A 100 -9.21 34.96 -28.01
C SER A 100 -9.01 36.31 -27.33
N GLY A 101 -7.79 36.62 -26.90
CA GLY A 101 -7.45 37.95 -26.42
C GLY A 101 -7.53 38.97 -27.56
N GLY A 102 -7.99 40.17 -27.27
CA GLY A 102 -8.06 41.25 -28.25
C GLY A 102 -6.68 41.75 -28.66
N PRO A 103 -6.46 42.18 -29.91
CA PRO A 103 -5.20 42.78 -30.30
C PRO A 103 -4.98 44.10 -29.56
N GLY A 104 -3.72 44.42 -29.26
CA GLY A 104 -3.32 45.72 -28.73
C GLY A 104 -3.49 46.82 -29.77
N GLY A 105 -3.82 48.03 -29.33
CA GLY A 105 -3.93 49.21 -30.18
C GLY A 105 -2.57 49.66 -30.69
N ALA A 106 -2.51 50.21 -31.90
CA ALA A 106 -1.27 50.81 -32.40
C ALA A 106 -0.87 52.04 -31.57
N GLY A 107 0.42 52.26 -31.39
CA GLY A 107 0.97 53.50 -30.86
C GLY A 107 0.67 54.66 -31.82
N GLY A 108 0.43 55.84 -31.27
CA GLY A 108 0.22 57.06 -32.04
C GLY A 108 1.52 57.58 -32.62
N ASP A 109 1.46 58.04 -33.86
CA ASP A 109 2.59 58.74 -34.49
C ASP A 109 2.88 60.05 -33.75
N ALA A 110 4.14 60.46 -33.77
CA ALA A 110 4.53 61.71 -33.16
C ALA A 110 4.19 62.93 -34.03
N GLY A 111 3.96 64.06 -33.38
CA GLY A 111 3.77 65.34 -34.05
C GLY A 111 5.04 65.84 -34.70
N ALA A 112 4.91 66.49 -35.85
CA ALA A 112 6.04 67.17 -36.48
C ALA A 112 6.50 68.37 -35.64
N GLY A 113 7.79 68.68 -35.66
CA GLY A 113 8.31 69.91 -35.09
C GLY A 113 7.83 71.14 -35.87
N GLY A 114 7.58 72.24 -35.16
CA GLY A 114 7.17 73.51 -35.77
C GLY A 114 8.30 74.15 -36.58
N ALA A 115 7.99 74.84 -37.66
CA ALA A 115 9.01 75.59 -38.38
C ALA A 115 9.59 76.72 -37.51
N GLY A 116 10.89 76.99 -37.64
CA GLY A 116 11.50 78.18 -37.05
C GLY A 116 10.95 79.45 -37.71
N GLY A 117 10.82 80.52 -36.93
CA GLY A 117 10.37 81.82 -37.46
C GLY A 117 11.43 82.44 -38.36
N ASP A 118 11.01 83.14 -39.40
CA ASP A 118 11.98 83.85 -40.24
C ASP A 118 12.63 85.02 -39.47
N GLY A 119 13.89 85.30 -39.78
CA GLY A 119 14.59 86.47 -39.23
C GLY A 119 13.99 87.78 -39.75
N GLY A 120 14.01 88.82 -38.92
CA GLY A 120 13.51 90.15 -39.29
C GLY A 120 14.35 90.78 -40.40
N ALA A 121 13.72 91.55 -41.29
CA ALA A 121 14.46 92.35 -42.26
C ALA A 121 15.31 93.43 -41.56
N GLY A 122 16.50 93.73 -42.09
CA GLY A 122 17.31 94.84 -41.59
C GLY A 122 16.63 96.20 -41.80
N GLY A 123 16.87 97.16 -40.90
CA GLY A 123 16.25 98.49 -40.96
C GLY A 123 16.66 99.31 -42.19
N VAL A 124 15.82 100.28 -42.58
CA VAL A 124 16.12 101.25 -43.65
C VAL A 124 16.84 102.49 -43.12
N GLY A 125 17.78 103.06 -43.89
CA GLY A 125 18.51 104.30 -43.58
C GLY A 125 17.67 105.59 -43.76
N GLY A 126 18.21 106.76 -43.34
CA GLY A 126 17.54 108.08 -43.32
C GLY A 126 17.20 108.72 -44.69
N VAL A 127 16.36 109.76 -44.71
CA VAL A 127 15.55 110.21 -45.88
C VAL A 127 16.25 111.15 -46.89
N PHE A 128 17.43 111.73 -46.58
CA PHE A 128 18.14 112.62 -47.51
C PHE A 128 19.64 112.29 -47.58
N GLY A 129 20.04 111.53 -48.60
CA GLY A 129 21.45 111.35 -48.98
C GLY A 129 21.83 109.88 -49.17
N GLN A 130 22.21 109.52 -50.41
CA GLN A 130 22.88 108.29 -50.87
C GLN A 130 22.53 107.01 -50.07
N ALA A 131 21.53 106.26 -50.56
CA ALA A 131 21.04 104.96 -50.05
C ALA A 131 21.77 104.46 -48.79
N GLY A 132 21.34 104.96 -47.62
CA GLY A 132 21.90 104.51 -46.35
C GLY A 132 21.85 102.98 -46.29
N ALA A 133 22.99 102.38 -45.96
CA ALA A 133 23.17 100.93 -45.91
C ALA A 133 22.05 100.26 -45.10
N LEU A 134 21.28 99.37 -45.75
CA LEU A 134 20.26 98.53 -45.09
C LEU A 134 20.89 97.78 -43.91
N GLY A 135 20.18 97.63 -42.79
CA GLY A 135 20.68 96.80 -41.70
C GLY A 135 20.95 95.35 -42.15
N ALA A 136 21.77 94.61 -41.39
CA ALA A 136 21.88 93.17 -41.60
C ALA A 136 20.54 92.49 -41.26
N GLY A 137 20.19 91.44 -42.01
CA GLY A 137 19.01 90.64 -41.72
C GLY A 137 19.20 89.82 -40.44
N GLY A 138 18.12 89.60 -39.70
CA GLY A 138 18.15 88.71 -38.54
C GLY A 138 18.34 87.26 -38.96
N SER A 139 18.98 86.44 -38.12
CA SER A 139 19.04 84.99 -38.37
C SER A 139 17.64 84.36 -38.27
N GLY A 140 17.37 83.38 -39.10
CA GLY A 140 16.18 82.54 -38.96
C GLY A 140 16.21 81.73 -37.67
N GLY A 141 15.05 81.48 -37.10
CA GLY A 141 14.88 80.66 -35.91
C GLY A 141 15.15 79.18 -36.20
N ILE A 142 15.63 78.45 -35.21
CA ILE A 142 15.77 77.00 -35.33
C ILE A 142 14.39 76.34 -35.46
N GLY A 143 14.29 75.31 -36.28
CA GLY A 143 13.09 74.46 -36.32
C GLY A 143 12.89 73.72 -35.00
N GLY A 144 11.64 73.43 -34.67
CA GLY A 144 11.28 72.61 -33.53
C GLY A 144 11.66 71.15 -33.74
N ASN A 145 12.02 70.47 -32.67
CA ASN A 145 12.30 69.03 -32.72
C ASN A 145 11.04 68.24 -33.02
N ALA A 146 11.18 67.09 -33.67
CA ALA A 146 10.10 66.13 -33.82
C ALA A 146 9.64 65.61 -32.43
N GLY A 147 8.35 65.28 -32.32
CA GLY A 147 7.83 64.59 -31.14
C GLY A 147 8.29 63.14 -31.08
N SER A 148 8.26 62.54 -29.88
CA SER A 148 8.50 61.10 -29.71
C SER A 148 7.25 60.27 -30.01
N PRO A 149 7.33 59.19 -30.80
CA PRO A 149 6.18 58.33 -31.08
C PRO A 149 5.74 57.51 -29.87
N GLY A 150 4.50 57.02 -29.91
CA GLY A 150 3.95 56.13 -28.90
C GLY A 150 4.26 54.65 -29.18
N ASP A 151 4.40 53.87 -28.12
CA ASP A 151 4.54 52.41 -28.21
C ASP A 151 3.20 51.74 -28.51
N GLY A 152 3.25 50.57 -29.14
CA GLY A 152 2.10 49.70 -29.37
C GLY A 152 1.56 49.11 -28.05
N GLY A 153 0.25 48.95 -27.97
CA GLY A 153 -0.42 48.33 -26.84
C GLY A 153 -0.16 46.83 -26.75
N ALA A 154 -0.18 46.27 -25.54
CA ALA A 154 -0.09 44.82 -25.35
C ALA A 154 -1.34 44.11 -25.90
N GLY A 155 -1.16 42.91 -26.45
CA GLY A 155 -2.27 42.02 -26.77
C GLY A 155 -2.96 41.50 -25.49
N GLY A 156 -4.27 41.34 -25.54
CA GLY A 156 -5.06 40.78 -24.45
C GLY A 156 -4.74 39.30 -24.23
N THR A 157 -4.91 38.82 -22.99
CA THR A 157 -4.77 37.38 -22.70
C THR A 157 -5.96 36.61 -23.24
N GLY A 158 -5.72 35.39 -23.73
CA GLY A 158 -6.80 34.45 -24.02
C GLY A 158 -7.57 34.06 -22.76
N ALA A 159 -8.80 33.61 -22.92
CA ALA A 159 -9.63 33.10 -21.83
C ALA A 159 -10.02 31.64 -22.02
N LEU A 160 -10.37 31.01 -20.90
CA LEU A 160 -10.84 29.63 -20.88
C LEU A 160 -12.34 29.56 -21.21
N GLY A 161 -12.69 28.73 -22.19
CA GLY A 161 -14.06 28.32 -22.53
C GLY A 161 -14.14 26.81 -22.80
N GLN A 162 -14.84 26.36 -23.85
CA GLN A 162 -14.77 24.94 -24.29
C GLN A 162 -13.43 24.57 -24.95
N LEU A 163 -12.61 25.57 -25.27
CA LEU A 163 -11.21 25.46 -25.69
C LEU A 163 -10.37 26.44 -24.85
N ALA A 164 -9.05 26.32 -24.87
CA ALA A 164 -8.18 27.37 -24.36
C ALA A 164 -8.00 28.47 -25.42
N GLY A 165 -8.45 29.70 -25.13
CA GLY A 165 -8.34 30.84 -26.05
C GLY A 165 -6.89 31.26 -26.30
N ALA A 166 -6.58 31.66 -27.53
CA ALA A 166 -5.27 32.20 -27.87
C ALA A 166 -5.09 33.63 -27.34
N GLY A 167 -3.85 34.04 -27.09
CA GLY A 167 -3.51 35.42 -26.78
C GLY A 167 -3.65 36.34 -28.00
N GLY A 168 -4.02 37.59 -27.74
CA GLY A 168 -4.12 38.63 -28.76
C GLY A 168 -2.74 39.09 -29.25
N THR A 169 -2.67 39.62 -30.48
CA THR A 169 -1.41 40.17 -30.99
C THR A 169 -1.09 41.51 -30.33
N GLY A 170 0.20 41.82 -30.16
CA GLY A 170 0.63 43.16 -29.77
C GLY A 170 0.35 44.20 -30.86
N GLY A 171 0.11 45.44 -30.44
CA GLY A 171 -0.06 46.58 -31.34
C GLY A 171 1.26 47.04 -31.94
N THR A 172 1.22 47.65 -33.12
CA THR A 172 2.42 48.21 -33.77
C THR A 172 2.87 49.50 -33.09
N GLY A 173 4.18 49.77 -33.05
CA GLY A 173 4.70 51.06 -32.58
C GLY A 173 4.45 52.20 -33.58
N GLY A 174 4.36 53.44 -33.07
CA GLY A 174 4.18 54.64 -33.89
C GLY A 174 5.46 55.11 -34.59
N ASP A 175 5.29 55.85 -35.68
CA ASP A 175 6.39 56.43 -36.44
C ASP A 175 6.80 57.82 -35.89
N PRO A 176 8.11 58.15 -35.87
CA PRO A 176 8.57 59.49 -35.49
C PRO A 176 7.99 60.61 -36.35
N GLY A 177 7.77 61.77 -35.73
CA GLY A 177 7.39 62.97 -36.45
C GLY A 177 8.53 63.52 -37.32
N ALA A 178 8.20 64.33 -38.31
CA ALA A 178 9.21 65.07 -39.06
C ALA A 178 9.79 66.21 -38.22
N ALA A 179 11.10 66.45 -38.30
CA ALA A 179 11.71 67.63 -37.69
C ALA A 179 11.21 68.92 -38.36
N GLY A 180 11.04 69.98 -37.58
CA GLY A 180 10.68 71.29 -38.10
C GLY A 180 11.81 71.87 -38.96
N ILE A 181 11.47 72.50 -40.07
CA ILE A 181 12.47 73.22 -40.88
C ILE A 181 12.91 74.50 -40.16
N GLY A 182 14.17 74.88 -40.29
CA GLY A 182 14.63 76.17 -39.79
C GLY A 182 14.04 77.34 -40.58
N GLY A 183 13.85 78.47 -39.91
CA GLY A 183 13.35 79.70 -40.53
C GLY A 183 14.35 80.29 -41.51
N GLN A 184 13.88 81.00 -42.51
CA GLN A 184 14.76 81.70 -43.44
C GLN A 184 15.41 82.91 -42.75
N GLY A 185 16.64 83.25 -43.15
CA GLY A 185 17.27 84.47 -42.67
C GLY A 185 16.60 85.71 -43.25
N GLY A 186 16.54 86.79 -42.46
CA GLY A 186 15.95 88.05 -42.88
C GLY A 186 16.73 88.72 -44.02
N ALA A 187 16.03 89.48 -44.86
CA ALA A 187 16.67 90.25 -45.92
C ALA A 187 17.38 91.50 -45.35
N GLY A 188 18.60 91.75 -45.81
CA GLY A 188 19.48 92.83 -45.34
C GLY A 188 20.65 93.05 -46.30
N LEU A 189 21.55 93.99 -46.00
CA LEU A 189 22.80 94.11 -46.77
C LEU A 189 23.65 92.84 -46.71
N VAL A 190 23.58 92.15 -45.57
CA VAL A 190 23.98 90.75 -45.42
C VAL A 190 22.71 90.00 -45.04
N PRO A 191 22.25 89.03 -45.86
CA PRO A 191 21.14 88.16 -45.49
C PRO A 191 21.45 87.43 -44.19
N GLY A 192 20.46 87.28 -43.32
CA GLY A 192 20.60 86.46 -42.13
C GLY A 192 20.90 85.00 -42.50
N SER A 193 21.54 84.25 -41.59
CA SER A 193 21.67 82.81 -41.77
C SER A 193 20.30 82.13 -41.67
N VAL A 194 20.07 81.10 -42.50
CA VAL A 194 18.93 80.19 -42.33
C VAL A 194 19.09 79.47 -40.99
N GLY A 195 17.99 79.32 -40.25
CA GLY A 195 17.97 78.55 -39.01
C GLY A 195 18.27 77.07 -39.27
N ALA A 196 18.86 76.39 -38.30
CA ALA A 196 19.01 74.94 -38.39
C ALA A 196 17.63 74.26 -38.34
N ALA A 197 17.47 73.14 -39.03
CA ALA A 197 16.33 72.26 -38.81
C ALA A 197 16.34 71.75 -37.36
N GLY A 198 15.15 71.41 -36.84
CA GLY A 198 15.04 70.69 -35.60
C GLY A 198 15.68 69.31 -35.67
N ALA A 199 15.88 68.69 -34.52
CA ALA A 199 16.33 67.31 -34.46
C ALA A 199 15.18 66.35 -34.78
N SER A 200 15.45 65.37 -35.65
CA SER A 200 14.60 64.19 -35.81
C SER A 200 14.76 63.27 -34.60
N VAL A 201 13.71 62.54 -34.23
CA VAL A 201 13.83 61.51 -33.19
C VAL A 201 14.56 60.30 -33.79
N THR A 202 15.56 59.80 -33.07
CA THR A 202 16.41 58.67 -33.50
C THR A 202 15.84 57.31 -33.11
N SER A 203 14.66 57.27 -32.49
CA SER A 203 13.96 56.06 -32.04
C SER A 203 12.48 56.10 -32.43
N GLY A 204 11.96 54.98 -32.93
CA GLY A 204 10.54 54.77 -33.19
C GLY A 204 9.81 54.22 -31.98
N GLY A 205 8.48 54.15 -32.04
CA GLY A 205 7.69 53.44 -31.05
C GLY A 205 7.99 51.94 -31.13
N ASN A 206 8.09 51.27 -29.99
CA ASN A 206 8.26 49.83 -29.96
C ASN A 206 6.93 49.12 -30.20
N GLY A 207 7.00 47.92 -30.78
CA GLY A 207 5.85 47.04 -30.86
C GLY A 207 5.42 46.53 -29.48
N GLY A 208 4.12 46.41 -29.27
CA GLY A 208 3.56 45.86 -28.04
C GLY A 208 3.82 44.36 -27.91
N PRO A 209 3.90 43.82 -26.69
CA PRO A 209 4.01 42.38 -26.50
C PRO A 209 2.72 41.66 -26.91
N GLY A 210 2.84 40.44 -27.40
CA GLY A 210 1.71 39.54 -27.61
C GLY A 210 1.11 39.05 -26.29
N GLY A 211 -0.20 38.86 -26.25
CA GLY A 211 -0.91 38.33 -25.09
C GLY A 211 -0.59 36.85 -24.85
N ALA A 212 -0.68 36.41 -23.60
CA ALA A 212 -0.53 34.98 -23.27
C ALA A 212 -1.75 34.18 -23.75
N GLY A 213 -1.52 32.93 -24.15
CA GLY A 213 -2.58 31.95 -24.34
C GLY A 213 -3.20 31.53 -23.01
N ALA A 214 -4.46 31.12 -23.03
CA ALA A 214 -5.14 30.64 -21.84
C ALA A 214 -4.57 29.29 -21.38
N ASP A 215 -4.42 29.10 -20.08
CA ASP A 215 -4.21 27.77 -19.52
C ASP A 215 -5.49 26.94 -19.68
N ALA A 216 -5.34 25.66 -19.98
CA ALA A 216 -6.45 24.74 -20.05
C ALA A 216 -6.96 24.37 -18.65
N ALA A 217 -8.27 24.12 -18.54
CA ALA A 217 -8.88 23.70 -17.27
C ALA A 217 -8.41 22.30 -16.87
N ALA A 218 -8.09 22.08 -15.59
CA ALA A 218 -7.76 20.75 -15.09
C ALA A 218 -8.88 19.73 -15.40
N GLY A 219 -8.54 18.55 -15.91
CA GLY A 219 -9.48 17.46 -16.23
C GLY A 219 -10.27 17.62 -17.54
N SER A 220 -10.11 18.72 -18.28
CA SER A 220 -10.83 18.97 -19.53
C SER A 220 -10.23 18.31 -20.77
N GLN A 221 -9.05 17.67 -20.63
CA GLN A 221 -8.25 17.14 -21.75
C GLN A 221 -7.88 18.19 -22.82
N LEU A 222 -8.05 19.49 -22.55
CA LEU A 222 -7.79 20.57 -23.50
C LEU A 222 -6.32 20.93 -23.54
N ASN A 223 -5.80 21.16 -24.75
CA ASN A 223 -4.49 21.75 -24.93
C ASN A 223 -4.48 23.21 -24.47
N GLY A 224 -3.31 23.72 -24.08
CA GLY A 224 -3.14 25.13 -23.75
C GLY A 224 -3.31 26.04 -24.97
N GLY A 225 -3.74 27.27 -24.72
CA GLY A 225 -3.94 28.28 -25.75
C GLY A 225 -2.62 28.75 -26.37
N LEU A 226 -2.64 29.15 -27.63
CA LEU A 226 -1.45 29.70 -28.29
C LEU A 226 -1.11 31.09 -27.75
N GLY A 227 0.17 31.40 -27.62
CA GLY A 227 0.63 32.76 -27.35
C GLY A 227 0.41 33.68 -28.55
N GLY A 228 0.05 34.94 -28.29
CA GLY A 228 -0.14 35.96 -29.32
C GLY A 228 1.18 36.45 -29.90
N ARG A 229 1.19 36.86 -31.16
CA ARG A 229 2.39 37.43 -31.80
C ARG A 229 2.71 38.82 -31.22
N GLY A 230 3.98 39.15 -31.04
CA GLY A 230 4.42 40.51 -30.73
C GLY A 230 4.15 41.48 -31.89
N GLY A 231 3.86 42.74 -31.58
CA GLY A 231 3.65 43.78 -32.59
C GLY A 231 4.95 44.22 -33.25
N ASP A 232 4.88 44.68 -34.49
CA ASP A 232 6.07 45.21 -35.18
C ASP A 232 6.43 46.60 -34.63
N GLY A 233 7.73 46.92 -34.60
CA GLY A 233 8.21 48.25 -34.25
C GLY A 233 7.84 49.29 -35.30
N GLY A 234 7.73 50.55 -34.87
CA GLY A 234 7.68 51.70 -35.79
C GLY A 234 8.99 51.82 -36.58
N ALA A 235 9.09 52.83 -37.44
CA ALA A 235 10.19 53.04 -38.39
C ALA A 235 11.60 52.75 -37.82
N VAL A 236 11.87 53.15 -36.59
CA VAL A 236 13.16 53.00 -35.89
C VAL A 236 13.01 52.29 -34.53
N GLY A 237 11.93 51.52 -34.35
CA GLY A 237 11.55 50.90 -33.08
C GLY A 237 11.80 49.38 -33.06
N ASN A 238 11.87 48.80 -31.88
CA ASN A 238 12.03 47.36 -31.72
C ASN A 238 10.69 46.63 -31.86
N GLY A 239 10.74 45.39 -32.33
CA GLY A 239 9.60 44.49 -32.32
C GLY A 239 9.22 44.05 -30.91
N GLY A 240 7.93 43.84 -30.67
CA GLY A 240 7.40 43.34 -29.41
C GLY A 240 7.69 41.86 -29.20
N THR A 241 7.78 41.41 -27.95
CA THR A 241 7.96 39.99 -27.65
C THR A 241 6.69 39.19 -27.93
N GLY A 242 6.83 37.95 -28.39
CA GLY A 242 5.72 37.01 -28.47
C GLY A 242 5.18 36.63 -27.10
N GLY A 243 3.89 36.34 -27.02
CA GLY A 243 3.22 35.89 -25.80
C GLY A 243 3.54 34.44 -25.47
N ALA A 244 3.47 34.07 -24.19
CA ALA A 244 3.63 32.68 -23.78
C ALA A 244 2.43 31.81 -24.22
N GLY A 245 2.70 30.55 -24.56
CA GLY A 245 1.65 29.55 -24.71
C GLY A 245 1.10 29.12 -23.35
N GLY A 246 -0.19 28.79 -23.29
CA GLY A 246 -0.84 28.30 -22.08
C GLY A 246 -0.47 26.85 -21.75
N ALA A 247 -0.61 26.46 -20.49
CA ALA A 247 -0.40 25.09 -20.05
C ALA A 247 -1.51 24.14 -20.52
N GLY A 248 -1.15 22.89 -20.81
CA GLY A 248 -2.10 21.82 -21.12
C GLY A 248 -2.81 21.31 -19.87
N ALA A 249 -4.04 20.82 -20.03
CA ALA A 249 -4.82 20.26 -18.93
C ALA A 249 -4.18 18.98 -18.39
N ALA A 250 -4.17 18.82 -17.07
CA ALA A 250 -3.87 17.54 -16.45
C ALA A 250 -4.91 16.49 -16.86
N GLY A 251 -4.44 15.26 -17.06
CA GLY A 251 -5.25 14.10 -17.37
C GLY A 251 -6.22 13.78 -16.23
N ALA A 252 -7.43 13.35 -16.58
CA ALA A 252 -8.40 12.90 -15.57
C ALA A 252 -7.84 11.70 -14.78
N ALA A 253 -8.00 11.71 -13.46
CA ALA A 253 -7.66 10.55 -12.65
C ALA A 253 -8.56 9.36 -13.03
N GLY A 254 -7.95 8.18 -13.07
CA GLY A 254 -8.65 6.91 -13.15
C GLY A 254 -9.53 6.72 -11.93
N VAL A 255 -10.68 6.08 -12.14
CA VAL A 255 -11.63 5.77 -11.09
C VAL A 255 -11.29 4.39 -10.55
N GLY A 256 -11.18 4.26 -9.22
CA GLY A 256 -11.05 2.94 -8.60
C GLY A 256 -12.25 2.06 -8.91
N GLY A 257 -12.10 0.74 -8.80
CA GLY A 257 -13.23 -0.17 -8.99
C GLY A 257 -14.39 0.18 -8.05
N SER A 258 -15.64 0.04 -8.50
CA SER A 258 -16.85 0.36 -7.70
C SER A 258 -17.55 -0.88 -7.16
N THR A 259 -17.20 -2.05 -7.66
CA THR A 259 -17.70 -3.36 -7.22
C THR A 259 -16.53 -4.29 -6.91
N ALA A 260 -16.77 -5.34 -6.11
CA ALA A 260 -15.71 -6.24 -5.67
C ALA A 260 -15.05 -6.98 -6.84
N GLY A 261 -13.72 -7.02 -6.86
CA GLY A 261 -12.90 -7.60 -7.93
C GLY A 261 -12.83 -6.77 -9.22
N GLN A 262 -13.46 -5.60 -9.26
CA GLN A 262 -13.37 -4.70 -10.41
C GLN A 262 -12.01 -3.99 -10.43
N SER A 263 -11.36 -4.02 -11.59
CA SER A 263 -10.13 -3.26 -11.83
C SER A 263 -10.41 -1.76 -11.78
N GLY A 264 -9.42 -0.99 -11.33
CA GLY A 264 -9.41 0.45 -11.52
C GLY A 264 -9.25 0.81 -12.99
N THR A 265 -9.75 1.98 -13.40
CA THR A 265 -9.55 2.47 -14.76
C THR A 265 -8.20 3.17 -14.88
N ASP A 266 -7.63 3.16 -16.07
CA ASP A 266 -6.41 3.91 -16.36
C ASP A 266 -6.63 5.43 -16.19
N GLY A 267 -5.55 6.13 -15.85
CA GLY A 267 -5.52 7.57 -15.86
C GLY A 267 -5.60 8.14 -17.28
N GLY A 268 -6.33 9.23 -17.44
CA GLY A 268 -6.40 9.97 -18.69
C GLY A 268 -5.05 10.56 -19.08
N ARG A 269 -4.78 10.65 -20.39
CA ARG A 269 -3.60 11.34 -20.89
C ARG A 269 -3.67 12.84 -20.57
N GLY A 270 -2.56 13.44 -20.16
CA GLY A 270 -2.40 14.89 -20.06
C GLY A 270 -2.35 15.56 -21.43
N ALA A 271 -2.94 16.74 -21.54
CA ALA A 271 -3.03 17.48 -22.79
C ALA A 271 -1.75 18.28 -23.06
N ASP A 272 -1.49 18.63 -24.32
CA ASP A 272 -0.24 19.28 -24.72
C ASP A 272 -0.27 20.78 -24.38
N GLY A 273 0.91 21.36 -24.12
CA GLY A 273 1.05 22.80 -23.92
C GLY A 273 0.86 23.59 -25.21
N GLY A 274 0.35 24.81 -25.11
CA GLY A 274 0.22 25.74 -26.23
C GLY A 274 1.57 26.24 -26.73
N ALA A 275 1.72 26.48 -28.03
CA ALA A 275 2.96 27.08 -28.54
C ALA A 275 3.07 28.56 -28.15
N GLY A 276 4.31 29.02 -27.95
CA GLY A 276 4.61 30.44 -27.77
C GLY A 276 4.38 31.24 -29.05
N GLY A 277 3.97 32.49 -28.91
CA GLY A 277 3.77 33.42 -30.02
C GLY A 277 5.10 33.86 -30.63
N ALA A 278 5.12 34.17 -31.91
CA ALA A 278 6.32 34.73 -32.54
C ALA A 278 6.58 36.17 -32.08
N GLY A 279 7.84 36.60 -32.11
CA GLY A 279 8.22 37.99 -31.93
C GLY A 279 7.77 38.88 -33.08
N GLY A 280 7.61 40.16 -32.78
CA GLY A 280 7.37 41.21 -33.77
C GLY A 280 8.66 41.58 -34.51
N SER A 281 8.53 42.09 -35.72
CA SER A 281 9.65 42.55 -36.53
C SER A 281 10.17 43.89 -36.00
N GLY A 282 11.47 44.11 -36.09
CA GLY A 282 12.06 45.43 -35.86
C GLY A 282 11.69 46.42 -36.96
N GLY A 283 11.89 47.70 -36.68
CA GLY A 283 11.56 48.80 -37.57
C GLY A 283 12.24 48.71 -38.94
N ARG A 284 11.54 49.21 -39.95
CA ARG A 284 11.99 49.14 -41.36
C ARG A 284 13.27 49.95 -41.64
N LEU A 285 13.59 50.95 -40.82
CA LEU A 285 14.82 51.75 -40.91
C LEU A 285 15.87 51.29 -39.92
N ALA A 286 15.49 50.99 -38.67
CA ALA A 286 16.34 50.35 -37.68
C ALA A 286 15.47 49.75 -36.56
N GLY A 287 16.04 48.83 -35.79
CA GLY A 287 15.38 48.21 -34.64
C GLY A 287 15.56 46.70 -34.62
N ASP A 288 15.66 46.15 -33.42
CA ASP A 288 15.79 44.72 -33.20
C ASP A 288 14.43 44.02 -33.36
N GLY A 289 14.46 42.78 -33.85
CA GLY A 289 13.30 41.90 -33.78
C GLY A 289 12.98 41.53 -32.32
N GLY A 290 11.70 41.40 -32.01
CA GLY A 290 11.25 40.97 -30.69
C GLY A 290 11.53 39.49 -30.45
N ASN A 291 11.76 39.10 -29.19
CA ASN A 291 11.96 37.68 -28.88
C ASN A 291 10.68 36.87 -29.07
N GLY A 292 10.82 35.59 -29.42
CA GLY A 292 9.71 34.64 -29.41
C GLY A 292 9.22 34.33 -27.99
N GLY A 293 7.94 34.05 -27.85
CA GLY A 293 7.32 33.66 -26.59
C GLY A 293 7.67 32.23 -26.20
N THR A 294 7.65 31.93 -24.90
CA THR A 294 7.89 30.56 -24.41
C THR A 294 6.71 29.64 -24.71
N GLY A 295 6.97 28.38 -25.01
CA GLY A 295 5.93 27.35 -25.09
C GLY A 295 5.35 27.02 -23.71
N GLY A 296 4.08 26.65 -23.67
CA GLY A 296 3.38 26.23 -22.46
C GLY A 296 3.78 24.84 -21.99
N ALA A 297 3.67 24.57 -20.70
CA ALA A 297 3.95 23.24 -20.16
C ALA A 297 2.90 22.21 -20.59
N GLY A 298 3.32 20.98 -20.82
CA GLY A 298 2.41 19.85 -21.01
C GLY A 298 1.69 19.49 -19.71
N GLY A 299 0.43 19.07 -19.82
CA GLY A 299 -0.36 18.61 -18.69
C GLY A 299 0.18 17.28 -18.13
N ALA A 300 0.14 17.13 -16.80
CA ALA A 300 0.47 15.86 -16.18
C ALA A 300 -0.51 14.75 -16.59
N GLY A 301 -0.05 13.51 -16.66
CA GLY A 301 -0.92 12.36 -16.83
C GLY A 301 -1.78 12.12 -15.57
N GLY A 302 -3.01 11.64 -15.76
CA GLY A 302 -3.89 11.28 -14.65
C GLY A 302 -3.37 10.06 -13.89
N THR A 303 -3.59 9.98 -12.59
CA THR A 303 -3.26 8.78 -11.81
C THR A 303 -4.15 7.61 -12.23
N GLY A 304 -3.66 6.37 -12.20
CA GLY A 304 -4.50 5.18 -12.35
C GLY A 304 -5.39 4.97 -11.12
N GLY A 305 -6.56 4.36 -11.31
CA GLY A 305 -7.44 3.98 -10.20
C GLY A 305 -7.01 2.68 -9.54
N ASP A 306 -7.23 2.51 -8.25
CA ASP A 306 -6.92 1.26 -7.55
C ASP A 306 -7.94 0.15 -7.88
N GLY A 307 -7.47 -1.08 -7.91
CA GLY A 307 -8.32 -2.26 -7.97
C GLY A 307 -9.01 -2.54 -6.64
N THR A 308 -10.24 -3.07 -6.68
CA THR A 308 -10.96 -3.41 -5.45
C THR A 308 -10.65 -4.81 -4.94
N ILE A 309 -10.88 -5.02 -3.65
CA ILE A 309 -10.84 -6.36 -3.05
C ILE A 309 -11.83 -7.27 -3.77
N GLY A 310 -11.46 -8.52 -3.99
CA GLY A 310 -12.34 -9.52 -4.59
C GLY A 310 -13.61 -9.78 -3.77
N ALA A 311 -14.64 -10.33 -4.41
CA ALA A 311 -15.87 -10.71 -3.73
C ALA A 311 -15.62 -11.90 -2.78
N SER A 312 -16.13 -11.86 -1.55
CA SER A 312 -16.10 -13.02 -0.65
C SER A 312 -16.78 -14.22 -1.29
N GLY A 313 -16.17 -15.41 -1.15
CA GLY A 313 -16.71 -16.64 -1.74
C GLY A 313 -18.13 -16.95 -1.27
N GLN A 314 -18.93 -17.52 -2.16
CA GLN A 314 -20.31 -17.95 -1.90
C GLN A 314 -20.42 -19.47 -2.11
N ALA A 315 -20.66 -20.20 -1.01
CA ALA A 315 -20.64 -21.67 -0.95
C ALA A 315 -21.37 -22.40 -2.10
N LEU A 316 -22.48 -21.84 -2.59
CA LEU A 316 -23.35 -22.44 -3.62
C LEU A 316 -23.15 -21.85 -5.04
N VAL A 317 -22.30 -20.83 -5.19
CA VAL A 317 -22.06 -20.14 -6.47
C VAL A 317 -20.66 -20.45 -6.99
N ASP A 318 -19.64 -20.35 -6.12
CA ASP A 318 -18.22 -20.49 -6.47
C ASP A 318 -17.51 -21.58 -5.63
N ASN A 319 -18.29 -22.49 -5.05
CA ASN A 319 -17.81 -23.51 -4.10
C ASN A 319 -17.05 -22.92 -2.90
N GLY A 320 -17.35 -21.66 -2.54
CA GLY A 320 -16.71 -20.92 -1.46
C GLY A 320 -15.36 -20.31 -1.84
N ALA A 321 -14.93 -20.31 -3.10
CA ALA A 321 -13.67 -19.69 -3.48
C ALA A 321 -13.75 -18.15 -3.38
N GLY A 322 -12.75 -17.52 -2.76
CA GLY A 322 -12.65 -16.06 -2.73
C GLY A 322 -12.43 -15.52 -4.15
N GLY A 323 -13.14 -14.46 -4.50
CA GLY A 323 -12.94 -13.73 -5.75
C GLY A 323 -11.56 -13.09 -5.82
N ASN A 324 -11.01 -12.97 -7.03
CA ASN A 324 -9.74 -12.26 -7.23
C ASN A 324 -9.92 -10.76 -7.01
N GLY A 325 -8.87 -10.10 -6.52
CA GLY A 325 -8.82 -8.65 -6.49
C GLY A 325 -8.74 -8.07 -7.90
N GLY A 326 -9.31 -6.88 -8.10
CA GLY A 326 -9.19 -6.14 -9.34
C GLY A 326 -7.77 -5.63 -9.54
N SER A 327 -7.33 -5.50 -10.79
CA SER A 327 -6.04 -4.87 -11.08
C SER A 327 -6.09 -3.36 -10.85
N GLY A 328 -4.97 -2.75 -10.49
CA GLY A 328 -4.81 -1.30 -10.55
C GLY A 328 -4.76 -0.83 -12.00
N GLY A 329 -5.28 0.36 -12.25
CA GLY A 329 -5.20 1.05 -13.54
C GLY A 329 -3.80 1.62 -13.76
N ASN A 330 -3.40 1.72 -15.02
CA ASN A 330 -2.15 2.37 -15.39
C ASN A 330 -2.24 3.87 -15.17
N GLY A 331 -1.10 4.50 -14.86
CA GLY A 331 -0.98 5.94 -14.90
C GLY A 331 -1.10 6.46 -16.34
N GLY A 332 -1.79 7.58 -16.54
CA GLY A 332 -1.93 8.22 -17.84
C GLY A 332 -0.61 8.77 -18.35
N ALA A 333 -0.38 8.73 -19.66
CA ALA A 333 0.75 9.44 -20.26
C ALA A 333 0.60 10.96 -20.07
N ALA A 334 1.71 11.68 -19.95
CA ALA A 334 1.66 13.13 -19.89
C ALA A 334 1.53 13.78 -21.29
N GLY A 335 1.14 15.05 -21.30
CA GLY A 335 1.17 15.90 -22.48
C GLY A 335 2.57 16.41 -22.80
N ALA A 336 2.84 16.66 -24.07
CA ALA A 336 4.07 17.30 -24.51
C ALA A 336 4.08 18.79 -24.15
N GLY A 337 5.26 19.36 -23.94
CA GLY A 337 5.43 20.80 -23.84
C GLY A 337 5.21 21.47 -25.20
N GLY A 338 4.64 22.67 -25.21
CA GLY A 338 4.46 23.46 -26.42
C GLY A 338 5.78 23.96 -26.97
N SER A 339 5.87 24.18 -28.29
CA SER A 339 7.07 24.77 -28.88
C SER A 339 7.21 26.24 -28.51
N GLY A 340 8.44 26.72 -28.36
CA GLY A 340 8.72 28.15 -28.27
C GLY A 340 8.45 28.86 -29.60
N GLY A 341 8.08 30.14 -29.53
CA GLY A 341 7.83 30.98 -30.69
C GLY A 341 9.12 31.41 -31.39
N ALA A 342 9.04 31.69 -32.68
CA ALA A 342 10.18 32.24 -33.41
C ALA A 342 10.48 33.68 -32.97
N GLY A 343 11.75 34.07 -32.93
CA GLY A 343 12.17 35.45 -32.83
C GLY A 343 11.76 36.26 -34.06
N GLY A 344 11.52 37.55 -33.86
CA GLY A 344 11.17 38.49 -34.91
C GLY A 344 12.36 38.84 -35.79
N THR A 345 12.09 39.28 -37.01
CA THR A 345 13.14 39.66 -37.96
C THR A 345 13.57 41.11 -37.78
N ALA A 346 14.84 41.43 -38.03
CA ALA A 346 15.28 42.80 -38.21
C ALA A 346 15.10 43.21 -39.67
N SER A 347 14.36 44.29 -39.95
CA SER A 347 13.90 44.64 -41.31
C SER A 347 14.68 45.77 -41.99
N ALA A 348 15.85 46.18 -41.48
CA ALA A 348 16.52 47.40 -41.94
C ALA A 348 17.16 47.29 -43.34
N ALA A 349 16.74 48.16 -44.26
CA ALA A 349 17.32 48.30 -45.61
C ALA A 349 18.57 49.21 -45.69
N SER A 350 18.95 49.89 -44.61
CA SER A 350 19.87 51.05 -44.61
C SER A 350 21.25 50.81 -43.97
N GLY A 351 21.64 49.56 -43.69
CA GLY A 351 23.00 49.21 -43.25
C GLY A 351 23.31 49.38 -41.76
N HIS A 352 22.32 49.74 -40.92
CA HIS A 352 22.38 49.55 -39.46
C HIS A 352 21.57 48.30 -39.14
N ASN A 353 22.22 47.15 -39.11
CA ASN A 353 21.55 45.88 -38.92
C ASN A 353 21.03 45.81 -37.47
N GLY A 354 19.72 45.92 -37.28
CA GLY A 354 19.10 45.40 -36.06
C GLY A 354 19.36 43.90 -35.94
N ASN A 355 19.35 43.36 -34.74
CA ASN A 355 19.48 41.93 -34.52
C ASN A 355 18.10 41.26 -34.65
N GLU A 356 18.06 40.07 -35.24
CA GLU A 356 16.87 39.22 -35.12
C GLU A 356 16.62 38.90 -33.64
N GLY A 357 15.35 38.75 -33.27
CA GLY A 357 14.97 38.34 -31.93
C GLY A 357 15.45 36.92 -31.63
N ALA A 358 15.69 36.62 -30.36
CA ALA A 358 15.94 35.24 -29.92
C ALA A 358 14.66 34.40 -30.04
N GLY A 359 14.81 33.11 -30.33
CA GLY A 359 13.71 32.16 -30.27
C GLY A 359 13.27 31.91 -28.84
N GLY A 360 11.97 31.72 -28.63
CA GLY A 360 11.41 31.38 -27.32
C GLY A 360 11.80 29.98 -26.89
N ALA A 361 11.95 29.74 -25.58
CA ALA A 361 12.18 28.40 -25.06
C ALA A 361 10.95 27.50 -25.27
N GLY A 362 11.17 26.22 -25.54
CA GLY A 362 10.12 25.21 -25.53
C GLY A 362 9.60 24.96 -24.13
N GLY A 363 8.31 24.65 -24.00
CA GLY A 363 7.68 24.28 -22.75
C GLY A 363 8.17 22.93 -22.23
N THR A 364 8.15 22.73 -20.93
CA THR A 364 8.46 21.43 -20.33
C THR A 364 7.36 20.42 -20.63
N GLY A 365 7.73 19.16 -20.86
CA GLY A 365 6.77 18.06 -20.93
C GLY A 365 6.12 17.80 -19.57
N GLY A 366 4.88 17.33 -19.56
CA GLY A 366 4.17 16.97 -18.34
C GLY A 366 4.77 15.72 -17.68
N HIS A 367 4.58 15.56 -16.38
CA HIS A 367 4.91 14.31 -15.69
C HIS A 367 3.90 13.22 -16.02
N GLY A 368 4.35 11.98 -16.26
CA GLY A 368 3.45 10.84 -16.43
C GLY A 368 2.61 10.64 -15.16
N GLY A 369 1.49 9.94 -15.23
CA GLY A 369 0.61 9.68 -14.08
C GLY A 369 1.11 8.54 -13.20
N ALA A 370 0.80 8.58 -11.90
CA ALA A 370 1.11 7.45 -11.02
C ALA A 370 0.18 6.26 -11.33
N ALA A 371 0.64 5.04 -11.12
CA ALA A 371 -0.19 3.86 -11.27
C ALA A 371 -1.10 3.64 -10.05
N GLY A 372 -2.20 2.91 -10.24
CA GLY A 372 -3.03 2.39 -9.15
C GLY A 372 -2.54 1.03 -8.65
N ASP A 373 -2.84 0.72 -7.39
CA ASP A 373 -2.49 -0.55 -6.76
C ASP A 373 -3.50 -1.66 -7.11
N GLY A 374 -3.04 -2.91 -7.07
CA GLY A 374 -3.89 -4.07 -7.20
C GLY A 374 -4.71 -4.34 -5.93
N GLY A 375 -5.98 -4.68 -6.09
CA GLY A 375 -6.87 -5.06 -5.00
C GLY A 375 -6.48 -6.40 -4.37
N ALA A 376 -6.75 -6.59 -3.08
CA ALA A 376 -6.51 -7.89 -2.44
C ALA A 376 -7.48 -8.97 -2.93
N GLY A 377 -7.03 -10.22 -2.98
CA GLY A 377 -7.91 -11.37 -3.16
C GLY A 377 -8.80 -11.58 -1.94
N ALA A 378 -10.04 -12.00 -2.16
CA ALA A 378 -10.97 -12.25 -1.07
C ALA A 378 -10.61 -13.53 -0.30
N HIS A 379 -11.02 -13.59 0.97
CA HIS A 379 -10.94 -14.83 1.73
C HIS A 379 -11.84 -15.91 1.12
N GLY A 380 -11.31 -17.12 1.06
CA GLY A 380 -12.12 -18.30 0.82
C GLY A 380 -13.13 -18.50 1.95
N GLN A 381 -14.33 -18.88 1.57
CA GLN A 381 -15.44 -19.25 2.44
C GLN A 381 -15.71 -20.75 2.35
N GLN A 382 -16.45 -21.30 3.31
CA GLN A 382 -16.72 -22.73 3.34
C GLN A 382 -17.51 -23.18 2.09
N GLY A 383 -17.13 -24.31 1.49
CA GLY A 383 -17.80 -24.84 0.29
C GLY A 383 -17.13 -26.10 -0.26
N VAL A 384 -17.71 -26.68 -1.32
CA VAL A 384 -17.39 -28.02 -1.88
C VAL A 384 -15.92 -28.18 -2.29
N ASN A 385 -15.21 -27.08 -2.56
CA ASN A 385 -13.79 -27.07 -2.95
C ASN A 385 -12.84 -26.53 -1.88
N LYS A 386 -13.27 -26.47 -0.60
CA LYS A 386 -12.43 -25.98 0.52
C LYS A 386 -11.96 -24.55 0.25
N GLY A 387 -12.92 -23.62 0.11
CA GLY A 387 -12.74 -22.24 -0.38
C GLY A 387 -11.30 -21.74 -0.44
N ALA A 388 -10.70 -21.81 -1.64
CA ALA A 388 -9.39 -21.21 -1.84
C ALA A 388 -9.50 -19.69 -1.70
N GLY A 389 -8.46 -19.04 -1.21
CA GLY A 389 -8.39 -17.59 -1.24
C GLY A 389 -8.23 -17.08 -2.67
N GLY A 390 -8.83 -15.93 -2.96
CA GLY A 390 -8.70 -15.27 -4.26
C GLY A 390 -7.28 -14.78 -4.51
N ALA A 391 -6.86 -14.69 -5.77
CA ALA A 391 -5.60 -14.06 -6.11
C ALA A 391 -5.67 -12.54 -5.89
N GLY A 392 -4.57 -11.92 -5.49
CA GLY A 392 -4.44 -10.46 -5.51
C GLY A 392 -4.39 -9.93 -6.95
N GLY A 393 -4.94 -8.74 -7.16
CA GLY A 393 -4.90 -8.04 -8.44
C GLY A 393 -3.49 -7.51 -8.74
N HIS A 394 -3.20 -7.34 -10.02
CA HIS A 394 -1.91 -6.78 -10.46
C HIS A 394 -1.88 -5.27 -10.24
N GLY A 395 -0.74 -4.72 -9.84
CA GLY A 395 -0.55 -3.27 -9.83
C GLY A 395 -0.42 -2.70 -11.25
N GLY A 396 -0.80 -1.44 -11.44
CA GLY A 396 -0.70 -0.76 -12.74
C GLY A 396 0.72 -0.30 -13.08
N ASP A 397 0.96 -0.04 -14.35
CA ASP A 397 2.20 0.59 -14.81
C ASP A 397 2.12 2.12 -14.71
N PRO A 398 3.20 2.80 -14.26
CA PRO A 398 3.22 4.25 -14.23
C PRO A 398 3.22 4.84 -15.64
N GLY A 399 2.59 6.00 -15.78
CA GLY A 399 2.50 6.71 -17.04
C GLY A 399 3.85 7.24 -17.51
N THR A 400 4.02 7.33 -18.82
CA THR A 400 5.22 7.92 -19.43
C THR A 400 5.19 9.45 -19.33
N GLY A 401 6.32 10.06 -18.98
CA GLY A 401 6.51 11.50 -19.06
C GLY A 401 6.38 12.03 -20.50
N GLY A 402 5.91 13.27 -20.63
CA GLY A 402 5.75 13.94 -21.92
C GLY A 402 7.07 14.45 -22.47
N ALA A 403 7.19 14.53 -23.80
CA ALA A 403 8.34 15.18 -24.42
C ALA A 403 8.37 16.68 -24.09
N GLY A 404 9.57 17.24 -23.94
CA GLY A 404 9.73 18.69 -23.91
C GLY A 404 9.50 19.31 -25.29
N GLY A 405 8.99 20.54 -25.30
CA GLY A 405 8.75 21.29 -26.52
C GLY A 405 10.05 21.75 -27.18
N HIS A 406 10.04 21.88 -28.50
CA HIS A 406 11.19 22.44 -29.21
C HIS A 406 11.33 23.94 -28.94
N GLY A 407 12.56 24.44 -28.83
CA GLY A 407 12.80 25.88 -28.82
C GLY A 407 12.51 26.51 -30.18
N GLY A 408 12.11 27.78 -30.18
CA GLY A 408 11.85 28.54 -31.40
C GLY A 408 13.13 28.93 -32.14
N SER A 409 13.01 29.22 -33.43
CA SER A 409 14.11 29.75 -34.24
C SER A 409 14.33 31.25 -33.99
N GLY A 410 15.54 31.76 -34.17
CA GLY A 410 15.87 33.19 -34.02
C GLY A 410 17.38 33.40 -34.06
N SER A 411 17.84 34.61 -33.72
CA SER A 411 19.29 34.92 -33.62
C SER A 411 20.03 33.98 -32.68
N VAL A 412 19.35 33.58 -31.60
CA VAL A 412 19.71 32.45 -30.76
C VAL A 412 18.51 31.50 -30.71
N PRO A 413 18.64 30.24 -31.16
CA PRO A 413 17.57 29.26 -30.99
C PRO A 413 17.19 29.10 -29.52
N GLY A 414 15.90 29.01 -29.26
CA GLY A 414 15.40 28.77 -27.91
C GLY A 414 15.87 27.44 -27.35
N ALA A 415 15.99 27.35 -26.03
CA ALA A 415 16.26 26.07 -25.37
C ALA A 415 15.11 25.08 -25.64
N VAL A 416 15.44 23.81 -25.87
CA VAL A 416 14.46 22.72 -25.86
C VAL A 416 13.96 22.54 -24.42
N GLY A 417 12.65 22.38 -24.25
CA GLY A 417 12.05 22.11 -22.96
C GLY A 417 12.54 20.79 -22.40
N ALA A 418 12.62 20.68 -21.08
CA ALA A 418 12.92 19.41 -20.44
C ALA A 418 11.77 18.41 -20.70
N ALA A 419 12.11 17.15 -20.94
CA ALA A 419 11.13 16.07 -20.90
C ALA A 419 10.57 15.92 -19.48
N GLY A 420 9.29 15.62 -19.37
CA GLY A 420 8.67 15.33 -18.09
C GLY A 420 9.17 14.00 -17.53
N GLY A 421 9.26 13.93 -16.20
CA GLY A 421 9.60 12.68 -15.52
C GLY A 421 8.49 11.65 -15.63
N SER A 422 8.85 10.38 -15.83
CA SER A 422 7.96 9.24 -15.53
C SER A 422 8.02 8.94 -14.03
N PHE A 423 6.91 8.51 -13.43
CA PHE A 423 6.96 7.97 -12.08
C PHE A 423 7.86 6.73 -12.06
N THR A 424 8.76 6.66 -11.08
CA THR A 424 9.68 5.53 -10.89
C THR A 424 9.15 4.49 -9.90
N SER A 425 7.86 4.59 -9.55
CA SER A 425 7.13 3.63 -8.71
C SER A 425 5.85 3.22 -9.46
N GLY A 426 5.69 1.92 -9.68
CA GLY A 426 4.46 1.34 -10.24
C GLY A 426 3.52 0.94 -9.11
N GLY A 427 2.32 0.53 -9.47
CA GLY A 427 1.34 0.04 -8.50
C GLY A 427 1.84 -1.25 -7.87
N ASP A 428 1.65 -1.39 -6.57
CA ASP A 428 1.95 -2.62 -5.87
C ASP A 428 0.87 -3.67 -6.19
N GLY A 429 1.29 -4.94 -6.24
CA GLY A 429 0.37 -6.06 -6.39
C GLY A 429 -0.45 -6.28 -5.11
N GLY A 430 -1.73 -6.63 -5.29
CA GLY A 430 -2.62 -6.95 -4.17
C GLY A 430 -2.20 -8.23 -3.44
N ARG A 431 -2.50 -8.33 -2.14
CA ARG A 431 -2.26 -9.58 -1.39
C ARG A 431 -3.23 -10.68 -1.83
N GLY A 432 -2.77 -11.92 -1.83
CA GLY A 432 -3.66 -13.07 -1.97
C GLY A 432 -4.56 -13.25 -0.76
N GLY A 433 -5.79 -13.71 -0.98
CA GLY A 433 -6.74 -14.00 0.07
C GLY A 433 -6.36 -15.25 0.87
N ALA A 434 -6.71 -15.30 2.15
CA ALA A 434 -6.53 -16.53 2.94
C ALA A 434 -7.45 -17.67 2.44
N GLY A 435 -6.98 -18.92 2.54
CA GLY A 435 -7.80 -20.10 2.32
C GLY A 435 -8.76 -20.35 3.48
N ALA A 436 -9.89 -21.00 3.21
CA ALA A 436 -10.89 -21.33 4.23
C ALA A 436 -10.37 -22.38 5.21
N ASP A 437 -10.67 -22.19 6.50
CA ASP A 437 -10.44 -23.21 7.54
C ASP A 437 -11.29 -24.46 7.29
N GLY A 438 -10.78 -25.61 7.73
CA GLY A 438 -11.50 -26.87 7.69
C GLY A 438 -12.54 -26.93 8.81
N THR A 439 -13.79 -27.23 8.48
CA THR A 439 -14.87 -27.44 9.45
C THR A 439 -15.49 -28.82 9.27
N GLY A 440 -15.52 -29.64 10.33
CA GLY A 440 -15.95 -31.05 10.28
C GLY A 440 -14.78 -32.04 10.20
N ALA A 441 -14.98 -33.25 10.73
CA ALA A 441 -13.89 -34.19 11.01
C ALA A 441 -13.08 -34.58 9.75
N ALA A 442 -11.76 -34.47 9.84
CA ALA A 442 -10.77 -34.92 8.84
C ALA A 442 -10.80 -34.22 7.46
N LEU A 443 -11.42 -33.04 7.31
CA LEU A 443 -11.40 -32.31 6.05
C LEU A 443 -10.11 -31.48 5.90
N LYS A 444 -9.48 -31.59 4.72
CA LYS A 444 -8.35 -30.74 4.30
C LYS A 444 -8.85 -29.31 4.06
N SER A 445 -8.05 -28.32 4.42
CA SER A 445 -8.39 -26.90 4.36
C SER A 445 -8.00 -26.22 3.04
N GLY A 446 -8.46 -24.98 2.87
CA GLY A 446 -8.31 -24.21 1.65
C GLY A 446 -6.90 -23.68 1.42
N ILE A 447 -6.55 -23.53 0.14
CA ILE A 447 -5.27 -22.99 -0.30
C ILE A 447 -5.30 -21.46 -0.21
N GLY A 448 -4.23 -20.83 0.28
CA GLY A 448 -4.06 -19.39 0.22
C GLY A 448 -3.91 -18.88 -1.22
N GLY A 449 -4.52 -17.76 -1.55
CA GLY A 449 -4.46 -17.14 -2.87
C GLY A 449 -3.07 -16.62 -3.21
N ARG A 450 -2.72 -16.55 -4.50
CA ARG A 450 -1.45 -15.96 -4.93
C ARG A 450 -1.49 -14.43 -4.75
N GLY A 451 -0.39 -13.82 -4.33
CA GLY A 451 -0.23 -12.36 -4.42
C GLY A 451 -0.17 -11.87 -5.88
N GLY A 452 -0.68 -10.67 -6.14
CA GLY A 452 -0.62 -10.04 -7.45
C GLY A 452 0.79 -9.59 -7.79
N ASP A 453 1.15 -9.60 -9.08
CA ASP A 453 2.41 -9.00 -9.53
C ASP A 453 2.34 -7.47 -9.43
N GLY A 454 3.45 -6.82 -9.06
CA GLY A 454 3.57 -5.36 -9.13
C GLY A 454 3.69 -4.88 -10.57
N GLY A 455 3.31 -3.62 -10.81
CA GLY A 455 3.57 -2.93 -12.08
C GLY A 455 5.06 -2.73 -12.33
N ALA A 456 5.45 -2.03 -13.40
CA ALA A 456 6.83 -1.95 -13.88
C ALA A 456 7.88 -1.63 -12.81
N PHE A 457 7.55 -0.79 -11.82
CA PHE A 457 8.39 -0.51 -10.65
C PHE A 457 7.75 -0.89 -9.29
N GLY A 458 6.62 -1.59 -9.31
CA GLY A 458 5.84 -1.96 -8.12
C GLY A 458 6.34 -3.24 -7.46
N ASN A 459 6.06 -3.39 -6.17
CA ASN A 459 6.32 -4.62 -5.44
C ASN A 459 5.24 -5.66 -5.73
N GLY A 460 5.62 -6.93 -5.72
CA GLY A 460 4.65 -8.03 -5.73
C GLY A 460 3.90 -8.11 -4.40
N GLY A 461 2.62 -8.47 -4.47
CA GLY A 461 1.78 -8.70 -3.32
C GLY A 461 2.17 -9.98 -2.57
N ALA A 462 1.94 -10.01 -1.26
CA ALA A 462 2.15 -11.22 -0.47
C ALA A 462 1.13 -12.32 -0.84
N GLY A 463 1.55 -13.59 -0.77
CA GLY A 463 0.65 -14.72 -0.87
C GLY A 463 -0.27 -14.83 0.35
N GLY A 464 -1.46 -15.39 0.15
CA GLY A 464 -2.43 -15.64 1.21
C GLY A 464 -2.03 -16.82 2.09
N ILE A 465 -2.46 -16.79 3.35
CA ILE A 465 -2.20 -17.88 4.29
C ILE A 465 -3.13 -19.07 3.97
N GLY A 466 -2.63 -20.29 4.11
CA GLY A 466 -3.44 -21.50 3.98
C GLY A 466 -4.39 -21.71 5.16
N GLY A 467 -5.56 -22.30 4.93
CA GLY A 467 -6.55 -22.54 5.99
C GLY A 467 -6.09 -23.57 7.02
N THR A 468 -6.51 -23.45 8.28
CA THR A 468 -6.20 -24.41 9.35
C THR A 468 -7.03 -25.68 9.24
N GLY A 469 -6.43 -26.84 9.51
CA GLY A 469 -7.05 -28.16 9.48
C GLY A 469 -8.09 -28.36 10.59
N SER A 470 -9.15 -29.12 10.31
CA SER A 470 -10.18 -29.42 11.31
C SER A 470 -9.73 -30.42 12.37
N THR A 471 -10.19 -30.30 13.61
CA THR A 471 -9.97 -31.34 14.62
C THR A 471 -10.69 -32.63 14.24
N GLY A 472 -10.06 -33.78 14.50
CA GLY A 472 -10.66 -35.10 14.32
C GLY A 472 -11.82 -35.34 15.28
N ALA A 473 -12.81 -36.13 14.85
CA ALA A 473 -13.93 -36.48 15.71
C ALA A 473 -13.45 -37.30 16.92
N ALA A 474 -13.96 -37.01 18.12
CA ALA A 474 -13.76 -37.89 19.26
C ALA A 474 -14.40 -39.25 18.99
N GLY A 475 -13.71 -40.31 19.39
CA GLY A 475 -14.24 -41.66 19.46
C GLY A 475 -15.35 -41.74 20.50
N MET A 476 -16.34 -42.57 20.23
CA MET A 476 -17.46 -42.80 21.14
C MET A 476 -17.07 -43.90 22.11
N SER A 477 -17.30 -43.70 23.40
CA SER A 477 -17.29 -44.81 24.35
C SER A 477 -18.35 -45.84 23.94
N GLY A 478 -18.11 -47.12 24.26
CA GLY A 478 -19.11 -48.16 24.01
C GLY A 478 -20.46 -47.83 24.70
N SER A 479 -21.55 -48.37 24.17
CA SER A 479 -22.91 -48.10 24.71
C SER A 479 -23.49 -49.26 25.51
N ALA A 480 -22.90 -50.45 25.40
CA ALA A 480 -23.32 -51.64 26.13
C ALA A 480 -22.12 -52.28 26.85
N PRO A 481 -22.36 -53.09 27.90
CA PRO A 481 -21.28 -53.70 28.67
C PRO A 481 -20.31 -54.51 27.81
N GLY A 482 -19.02 -54.41 28.12
CA GLY A 482 -17.94 -55.07 27.38
C GLY A 482 -17.68 -54.52 25.97
N GLN A 483 -18.45 -53.54 25.48
CA GLN A 483 -18.16 -52.90 24.20
C GLN A 483 -16.90 -52.04 24.31
N SER A 484 -16.03 -52.18 23.32
CA SER A 484 -14.85 -51.33 23.19
C SER A 484 -15.24 -49.93 22.74
N GLY A 485 -14.47 -48.93 23.16
CA GLY A 485 -14.58 -47.58 22.62
C GLY A 485 -14.09 -47.54 21.18
N THR A 486 -14.64 -46.63 20.37
CA THR A 486 -14.15 -46.43 19.01
C THR A 486 -12.90 -45.55 19.01
N ASP A 487 -12.05 -45.72 18.00
CA ASP A 487 -10.90 -44.85 17.80
C ASP A 487 -11.34 -43.40 17.52
N GLY A 488 -10.46 -42.45 17.90
CA GLY A 488 -10.59 -41.05 17.51
C GLY A 488 -10.29 -40.86 16.02
N GLY A 489 -11.04 -39.96 15.38
CA GLY A 489 -10.80 -39.56 14.00
C GLY A 489 -9.49 -38.79 13.83
N THR A 490 -8.89 -38.89 12.64
CA THR A 490 -7.68 -38.12 12.30
C THR A 490 -7.99 -36.63 12.14
N GLY A 491 -7.06 -35.77 12.54
CA GLY A 491 -7.11 -34.34 12.26
C GLY A 491 -7.00 -34.04 10.75
N GLY A 492 -7.69 -33.01 10.30
CA GLY A 492 -7.63 -32.49 8.94
C GLY A 492 -6.27 -31.86 8.64
N ALA A 493 -5.83 -31.98 7.38
CA ALA A 493 -4.59 -31.36 6.94
C ALA A 493 -4.75 -29.83 6.77
N GLY A 494 -3.72 -29.08 7.18
CA GLY A 494 -3.62 -27.66 6.90
C GLY A 494 -3.51 -27.37 5.40
N GLY A 495 -4.09 -26.25 4.99
CA GLY A 495 -4.03 -25.74 3.62
C GLY A 495 -2.64 -25.18 3.31
N PRO A 496 -2.13 -25.35 2.08
CA PRO A 496 -0.90 -24.70 1.68
C PRO A 496 -1.07 -23.17 1.55
N GLY A 497 0.00 -22.44 1.86
CA GLY A 497 0.08 -20.99 1.62
C GLY A 497 0.21 -20.66 0.13
N GLY A 498 -0.27 -19.47 -0.25
CA GLY A 498 -0.19 -18.95 -1.61
C GLY A 498 1.19 -18.41 -1.94
N ALA A 499 1.61 -18.48 -3.20
CA ALA A 499 2.87 -17.86 -3.62
C ALA A 499 2.77 -16.32 -3.57
N GLY A 500 3.89 -15.66 -3.29
CA GLY A 500 4.03 -14.22 -3.44
C GLY A 500 4.05 -13.81 -4.92
N GLY A 501 3.55 -12.61 -5.20
CA GLY A 501 3.58 -11.99 -6.52
C GLY A 501 4.99 -11.54 -6.91
N ARG A 502 5.25 -11.44 -8.21
CA ARG A 502 6.53 -10.95 -8.73
C ARG A 502 6.63 -9.44 -8.56
N GLY A 503 7.83 -8.93 -8.30
CA GLY A 503 8.12 -7.51 -8.42
C GLY A 503 8.16 -7.08 -9.89
N GLY A 504 8.08 -5.78 -10.12
CA GLY A 504 8.14 -5.17 -11.44
C GLY A 504 9.41 -5.49 -12.24
N GLN A 505 9.29 -5.39 -13.56
CA GLN A 505 10.38 -5.70 -14.49
C GLN A 505 11.47 -4.63 -14.55
N LEU A 506 11.17 -3.40 -14.14
CA LEU A 506 12.12 -2.27 -14.09
C LEU A 506 12.54 -1.96 -12.65
N GLY A 507 11.73 -2.31 -11.66
CA GLY A 507 12.03 -2.17 -10.23
C GLY A 507 10.97 -2.82 -9.35
N GLY A 508 11.26 -2.96 -8.06
CA GLY A 508 10.31 -3.51 -7.07
C GLY A 508 10.67 -4.91 -6.58
N ASN A 509 10.33 -5.17 -5.32
CA ASN A 509 10.62 -6.43 -4.65
C ASN A 509 9.56 -7.50 -4.99
N GLY A 510 9.94 -8.76 -4.96
CA GLY A 510 8.96 -9.85 -4.96
C GLY A 510 8.19 -9.90 -3.64
N GLY A 511 6.90 -10.26 -3.71
CA GLY A 511 6.06 -10.42 -2.54
C GLY A 511 6.44 -11.66 -1.72
N ALA A 512 6.22 -11.63 -0.41
CA ALA A 512 6.43 -12.80 0.42
C ALA A 512 5.46 -13.94 0.07
N GLY A 513 5.91 -15.19 0.21
CA GLY A 513 5.02 -16.35 0.19
C GLY A 513 4.12 -16.35 1.42
N GLY A 514 2.90 -16.85 1.29
CA GLY A 514 1.98 -17.01 2.40
C GLY A 514 2.32 -18.23 3.25
N ASP A 515 2.01 -18.17 4.53
CA ASP A 515 2.27 -19.27 5.46
C ASP A 515 1.34 -20.46 5.19
N GLY A 516 1.81 -21.66 5.49
CA GLY A 516 0.99 -22.85 5.51
C GLY A 516 0.05 -22.86 6.71
N GLY A 517 -1.18 -23.34 6.52
CA GLY A 517 -2.13 -23.51 7.61
C GLY A 517 -1.72 -24.64 8.56
N ALA A 518 -2.02 -24.51 9.85
CA ALA A 518 -1.76 -25.57 10.82
C ALA A 518 -2.61 -26.83 10.53
N GLY A 519 -2.10 -28.01 10.84
CA GLY A 519 -2.89 -29.24 10.86
C GLY A 519 -3.82 -29.30 12.07
N GLY A 520 -5.00 -29.91 11.91
CA GLY A 520 -5.96 -30.07 13.00
C GLY A 520 -5.53 -31.15 13.98
N GLY A 521 -5.94 -31.04 15.25
CA GLY A 521 -5.64 -32.07 16.25
C GLY A 521 -6.37 -33.39 15.96
N GLY A 522 -5.79 -34.52 16.39
CA GLY A 522 -6.48 -35.81 16.38
C GLY A 522 -7.58 -35.88 17.44
N GLY A 523 -8.66 -36.60 17.15
CA GLY A 523 -9.74 -36.82 18.10
C GLY A 523 -9.32 -37.76 19.23
N SER A 524 -9.86 -37.59 20.43
CA SER A 524 -9.62 -38.55 21.52
C SER A 524 -10.26 -39.91 21.23
N GLY A 525 -9.67 -41.02 21.68
CA GLY A 525 -10.31 -42.34 21.65
C GLY A 525 -11.44 -42.46 22.67
N GLY A 526 -12.45 -43.27 22.38
CA GLY A 526 -13.54 -43.57 23.31
C GLY A 526 -13.11 -44.56 24.40
N ASN A 527 -13.70 -44.49 25.59
CA ASN A 527 -13.41 -45.47 26.64
C ASN A 527 -14.13 -46.80 26.38
N GLY A 528 -13.51 -47.90 26.79
CA GLY A 528 -14.17 -49.18 26.91
C GLY A 528 -15.20 -49.18 28.04
N VAL A 529 -16.28 -49.94 27.87
CA VAL A 529 -17.32 -50.08 28.90
C VAL A 529 -16.99 -51.30 29.76
N ASP A 530 -17.24 -51.18 31.06
CA ASP A 530 -17.14 -52.29 31.99
C ASP A 530 -17.97 -53.51 31.52
N GLY A 531 -17.51 -54.71 31.87
CA GLY A 531 -18.19 -55.95 31.53
C GLY A 531 -19.55 -56.09 32.21
N ALA A 532 -20.46 -56.85 31.60
CA ALA A 532 -21.72 -57.18 32.25
C ALA A 532 -21.48 -58.11 33.45
N SER A 533 -22.11 -57.83 34.59
CA SER A 533 -22.11 -58.77 35.72
C SER A 533 -22.53 -60.18 35.28
N GLY A 534 -21.92 -61.21 35.86
CA GLY A 534 -22.27 -62.59 35.51
C GLY A 534 -23.75 -62.89 35.70
N GLN A 535 -24.33 -63.74 34.86
CA GLN A 535 -25.74 -64.17 34.97
C GLN A 535 -25.83 -65.69 34.85
N ALA A 536 -26.15 -66.36 35.95
CA ALA A 536 -26.52 -67.78 35.89
C ALA A 536 -27.97 -67.90 35.34
N PRO A 537 -28.26 -68.74 34.32
CA PRO A 537 -27.45 -69.76 33.63
C PRO A 537 -26.81 -69.33 32.30
N VAL A 538 -26.93 -68.05 31.90
CA VAL A 538 -26.59 -67.55 30.57
C VAL A 538 -25.10 -67.67 30.25
N ASN A 539 -24.24 -67.32 31.20
CA ASN A 539 -22.78 -67.42 31.06
C ASN A 539 -22.15 -68.19 32.22
N TYR A 540 -22.94 -69.09 32.80
CA TYR A 540 -22.57 -69.89 33.96
C TYR A 540 -22.21 -69.07 35.22
N GLY A 541 -22.43 -67.76 35.24
CA GLY A 541 -22.04 -66.88 36.35
C GLY A 541 -20.65 -66.26 36.20
N ALA A 542 -19.94 -66.45 35.09
CA ALA A 542 -18.69 -65.72 34.84
C ALA A 542 -18.96 -64.22 34.66
N GLY A 543 -18.09 -63.34 35.18
CA GLY A 543 -18.14 -61.92 34.87
C GLY A 543 -17.82 -61.67 33.40
N GLY A 544 -18.51 -60.71 32.77
CA GLY A 544 -18.16 -60.28 31.41
C GLY A 544 -16.84 -59.51 31.39
N ASP A 545 -16.12 -59.61 30.29
CA ASP A 545 -14.88 -58.84 30.10
C ASP A 545 -15.21 -57.37 29.84
N GLY A 546 -14.33 -56.48 30.31
CA GLY A 546 -14.37 -55.07 29.98
C GLY A 546 -13.97 -54.81 28.54
N GLY A 547 -14.59 -53.82 27.92
CA GLY A 547 -14.24 -53.39 26.56
C GLY A 547 -12.87 -52.71 26.52
N SER A 548 -12.16 -52.81 25.40
CA SER A 548 -10.92 -52.06 25.21
C SER A 548 -11.18 -50.56 24.97
N GLY A 549 -10.25 -49.71 25.38
CA GLY A 549 -10.25 -48.30 25.03
C GLY A 549 -9.86 -48.09 23.56
N GLY A 550 -10.51 -47.15 22.90
CA GLY A 550 -10.19 -46.73 21.54
C GLY A 550 -8.85 -45.97 21.49
N LYS A 551 -8.17 -46.07 20.36
CA LYS A 551 -6.93 -45.33 20.10
C LYS A 551 -7.23 -43.84 19.90
N GLY A 552 -6.30 -42.98 20.30
CA GLY A 552 -6.33 -41.57 19.91
C GLY A 552 -6.11 -41.42 18.41
N GLY A 553 -6.82 -40.48 17.78
CA GLY A 553 -6.66 -40.16 16.37
C GLY A 553 -5.33 -39.48 16.08
N ALA A 554 -4.78 -39.69 14.89
CA ALA A 554 -3.55 -38.98 14.50
C ALA A 554 -3.83 -37.48 14.27
N GLY A 555 -2.85 -36.63 14.61
CA GLY A 555 -2.88 -35.21 14.25
C GLY A 555 -2.72 -35.00 12.75
N GLY A 556 -3.35 -33.95 12.22
CA GLY A 556 -3.28 -33.56 10.82
C GLY A 556 -1.90 -33.00 10.46
N ILE A 557 -1.48 -33.21 9.21
CA ILE A 557 -0.25 -32.59 8.71
C ILE A 557 -0.41 -31.07 8.57
N GLY A 558 0.64 -30.32 8.88
CA GLY A 558 0.71 -28.89 8.59
C GLY A 558 0.80 -28.61 7.09
N GLY A 559 0.26 -27.49 6.65
CA GLY A 559 0.32 -27.03 5.27
C GLY A 559 1.72 -26.57 4.87
N ASN A 560 2.13 -26.82 3.63
CA ASN A 560 3.36 -26.23 3.11
C ASN A 560 3.18 -24.74 2.87
N ALA A 561 4.21 -23.95 3.11
CA ALA A 561 4.15 -22.54 2.80
C ALA A 561 4.27 -22.25 1.30
N GLY A 562 3.84 -21.06 0.91
CA GLY A 562 4.02 -20.51 -0.41
C GLY A 562 5.45 -20.04 -0.67
N THR A 563 5.86 -20.09 -1.92
CA THR A 563 7.15 -19.53 -2.36
C THR A 563 7.10 -18.01 -2.39
N GLY A 564 8.20 -17.36 -2.05
CA GLY A 564 8.39 -15.93 -2.29
C GLY A 564 8.41 -15.60 -3.78
N GLY A 565 7.92 -14.42 -4.14
CA GLY A 565 7.89 -13.92 -5.50
C GLY A 565 9.30 -13.56 -6.00
N ALA A 566 9.51 -13.70 -7.32
CA ALA A 566 10.75 -13.27 -7.93
C ALA A 566 10.80 -11.74 -8.06
N ALA A 567 11.98 -11.16 -7.89
CA ALA A 567 12.26 -9.83 -8.44
C ALA A 567 12.74 -10.00 -9.89
N LEU A 568 12.17 -9.22 -10.81
CA LEU A 568 12.42 -9.36 -12.25
C LEU A 568 13.32 -8.27 -12.84
N ALA A 569 13.75 -7.30 -12.03
CA ALA A 569 14.47 -6.11 -12.51
C ALA A 569 15.75 -6.47 -13.28
N VAL A 570 15.75 -6.20 -14.60
CA VAL A 570 16.88 -6.46 -15.52
C VAL A 570 17.86 -5.27 -15.57
N THR A 571 17.41 -4.04 -15.24
CA THR A 571 18.22 -2.81 -15.27
C THR A 571 17.79 -1.83 -14.17
N GLY A 572 18.68 -1.53 -13.21
CA GLY A 572 18.40 -0.67 -12.03
C GLY A 572 18.76 -1.35 -10.70
N GLN A 573 18.59 -0.68 -9.54
CA GLN A 573 18.75 -1.35 -8.22
C GLN A 573 17.79 -2.54 -8.16
N ALA A 574 18.32 -3.74 -8.42
CA ALA A 574 17.51 -4.93 -8.52
C ALA A 574 16.71 -5.11 -7.23
N GLY A 575 15.39 -5.18 -7.36
CA GLY A 575 14.53 -5.52 -6.24
C GLY A 575 14.95 -6.87 -5.64
N LYS A 576 14.66 -7.05 -4.36
CA LYS A 576 14.90 -8.31 -3.65
C LYS A 576 13.77 -9.28 -3.96
N GLY A 577 14.10 -10.55 -4.20
CA GLY A 577 13.07 -11.60 -4.20
C GLY A 577 12.34 -11.64 -2.85
N GLY A 578 11.09 -12.08 -2.87
CA GLY A 578 10.31 -12.26 -1.64
C GLY A 578 10.84 -13.40 -0.80
N ALA A 579 10.66 -13.30 0.52
CA ALA A 579 10.86 -14.45 1.41
C ALA A 579 9.80 -15.53 1.15
N GLY A 580 10.14 -16.80 1.32
CA GLY A 580 9.13 -17.86 1.38
C GLY A 580 8.36 -17.77 2.69
N GLY A 581 7.12 -18.24 2.70
CA GLY A 581 6.32 -18.31 3.94
C GLY A 581 6.81 -19.42 4.87
N ASP A 582 6.33 -19.42 6.11
CA ASP A 582 6.60 -20.48 7.07
C ASP A 582 5.62 -21.65 6.90
N GLY A 583 6.11 -22.87 7.10
CA GLY A 583 5.30 -24.08 7.06
C GLY A 583 4.36 -24.14 8.26
N GLY A 584 3.13 -24.62 8.05
CA GLY A 584 2.16 -24.78 9.14
C GLY A 584 2.60 -25.85 10.14
N ALA A 585 2.30 -25.66 11.41
CA ALA A 585 2.54 -26.69 12.43
C ALA A 585 1.67 -27.93 12.18
N GLY A 586 2.17 -29.11 12.53
CA GLY A 586 1.37 -30.33 12.55
C GLY A 586 0.44 -30.35 13.77
N GLY A 587 -0.72 -30.97 13.63
CA GLY A 587 -1.69 -31.12 14.71
C GLY A 587 -1.22 -32.11 15.78
N HIS A 588 -1.62 -31.90 17.03
CA HIS A 588 -1.35 -32.85 18.11
C HIS A 588 -2.12 -34.15 17.92
N GLY A 589 -1.54 -35.28 18.34
CA GLY A 589 -2.26 -36.55 18.38
C GLY A 589 -3.31 -36.57 19.49
N GLY A 590 -4.39 -37.32 19.27
CA GLY A 590 -5.48 -37.48 20.24
C GLY A 590 -5.07 -38.30 21.45
N ALA A 591 -5.68 -38.00 22.59
CA ALA A 591 -5.57 -38.86 23.77
C ALA A 591 -6.25 -40.21 23.53
N ALA A 592 -5.78 -41.27 24.17
CA ALA A 592 -6.40 -42.59 24.07
C ALA A 592 -7.52 -42.78 25.10
N GLY A 593 -8.41 -43.73 24.84
CA GLY A 593 -9.42 -44.17 25.80
C GLY A 593 -8.90 -45.23 26.77
N ASN A 594 -9.44 -45.27 27.98
CA ASN A 594 -9.14 -46.31 28.96
C ASN A 594 -9.93 -47.59 28.66
N GLY A 595 -9.39 -48.74 29.07
CA GLY A 595 -10.13 -50.00 29.07
C GLY A 595 -11.18 -50.03 30.19
N GLY A 596 -12.31 -50.69 29.91
CA GLY A 596 -13.36 -50.94 30.90
C GLY A 596 -12.95 -52.03 31.90
N HIS A 597 -13.52 -52.00 33.08
CA HIS A 597 -13.28 -53.00 34.11
C HIS A 597 -13.97 -54.33 33.77
N GLY A 598 -13.32 -55.45 34.11
CA GLY A 598 -13.98 -56.76 34.09
C GLY A 598 -15.06 -56.82 35.16
N ALA A 599 -16.19 -57.43 34.84
CA ALA A 599 -17.27 -57.58 35.80
C ALA A 599 -16.94 -58.65 36.84
N GLU A 600 -17.50 -58.52 38.04
CA GLU A 600 -17.43 -59.57 39.04
C GLU A 600 -18.18 -60.83 38.58
N GLY A 601 -17.64 -61.98 38.95
CA GLY A 601 -18.32 -63.25 38.77
C GLY A 601 -19.46 -63.41 39.78
N GLN A 602 -20.50 -64.11 39.35
CA GLN A 602 -21.62 -64.56 40.18
C GLN A 602 -21.56 -66.07 40.42
N THR A 603 -22.12 -66.50 41.53
CA THR A 603 -22.13 -67.90 41.96
C THR A 603 -22.82 -68.81 40.94
N GLY A 604 -22.16 -69.87 40.44
CA GLY A 604 -22.67 -70.73 39.36
C GLY A 604 -21.68 -71.79 38.85
N VAL A 605 -21.87 -72.31 37.64
CA VAL A 605 -20.96 -73.29 36.98
C VAL A 605 -19.68 -72.55 36.53
N ASN A 606 -18.49 -73.16 36.58
CA ASN A 606 -17.17 -72.48 36.49
C ASN A 606 -16.77 -71.62 37.71
N ASN A 607 -17.34 -71.88 38.88
CA ASN A 607 -17.02 -71.21 40.16
C ASN A 607 -17.22 -69.68 40.18
N GLY A 608 -17.87 -69.10 39.16
CA GLY A 608 -18.10 -67.66 39.06
C GLY A 608 -16.81 -66.85 38.90
N ALA A 609 -15.95 -67.18 37.93
CA ALA A 609 -14.75 -66.38 37.67
C ALA A 609 -15.08 -64.93 37.31
N GLY A 610 -14.24 -63.98 37.70
CA GLY A 610 -14.36 -62.58 37.30
C GLY A 610 -13.90 -62.36 35.84
N GLY A 611 -14.49 -61.37 35.18
CA GLY A 611 -14.12 -61.00 33.81
C GLY A 611 -12.76 -60.31 33.74
N ALA A 612 -12.09 -60.39 32.59
CA ALA A 612 -10.86 -59.65 32.36
C ALA A 612 -11.14 -58.16 32.20
N GLY A 613 -10.19 -57.33 32.64
CA GLY A 613 -10.20 -55.91 32.32
C GLY A 613 -9.85 -55.67 30.85
N GLY A 614 -10.47 -54.67 30.25
CA GLY A 614 -10.19 -54.25 28.88
C GLY A 614 -8.83 -53.56 28.76
N HIS A 615 -8.18 -53.71 27.61
CA HIS A 615 -6.92 -53.04 27.34
C HIS A 615 -7.11 -51.53 27.13
N GLY A 616 -6.15 -50.73 27.58
CA GLY A 616 -6.11 -49.30 27.27
C GLY A 616 -5.75 -49.03 25.81
N GLY A 617 -6.25 -47.93 25.24
CA GLY A 617 -5.92 -47.51 23.88
C GLY A 617 -4.54 -46.88 23.75
N ASP A 618 -4.00 -46.88 22.53
CA ASP A 618 -2.75 -46.16 22.22
C ASP A 618 -3.01 -44.68 21.94
N PRO A 619 -2.11 -43.77 22.38
CA PRO A 619 -2.21 -42.35 22.04
C PRO A 619 -2.02 -42.15 20.53
N GLY A 620 -2.70 -41.13 19.99
CA GLY A 620 -2.53 -40.71 18.61
C GLY A 620 -1.14 -40.15 18.35
N ALA A 621 -0.59 -40.45 17.18
CA ALA A 621 0.63 -39.80 16.71
C ALA A 621 0.36 -38.33 16.38
N GLY A 622 1.28 -37.44 16.71
CA GLY A 622 1.24 -36.06 16.22
C GLY A 622 1.48 -35.98 14.70
N GLY A 623 0.87 -35.00 14.04
CA GLY A 623 1.05 -34.74 12.62
C GLY A 623 2.40 -34.09 12.34
N THR A 624 2.96 -34.32 11.15
CA THR A 624 4.20 -33.66 10.74
C THR A 624 3.94 -32.19 10.41
N GLY A 625 4.88 -31.31 10.74
CA GLY A 625 4.84 -29.92 10.27
C GLY A 625 5.02 -29.80 8.76
N GLY A 626 4.53 -28.71 8.18
CA GLY A 626 4.67 -28.40 6.77
C GLY A 626 6.05 -27.87 6.42
N ASN A 627 6.45 -27.97 5.16
CA ASN A 627 7.70 -27.39 4.70
C ASN A 627 7.59 -25.87 4.57
N GLY A 628 8.63 -25.15 4.99
CA GLY A 628 8.78 -23.73 4.69
C GLY A 628 9.02 -23.46 3.21
N GLY A 629 8.53 -22.31 2.74
CA GLY A 629 8.56 -21.92 1.34
C GLY A 629 9.95 -21.48 0.88
N ASN A 630 10.24 -21.69 -0.41
CA ASN A 630 11.45 -21.18 -1.02
C ASN A 630 11.30 -19.68 -1.34
N GLY A 631 12.38 -18.91 -1.17
CA GLY A 631 12.42 -17.48 -1.49
C GLY A 631 13.82 -16.93 -1.27
N LEU A 632 13.97 -15.61 -1.26
CA LEU A 632 15.24 -14.96 -0.92
C LEU A 632 15.74 -15.38 0.47
N VAL A 633 14.81 -15.48 1.41
CA VAL A 633 14.98 -16.19 2.67
C VAL A 633 13.99 -17.36 2.64
N LYS A 634 14.49 -18.58 2.87
CA LYS A 634 13.64 -19.76 2.99
C LYS A 634 12.87 -19.67 4.31
N GLY A 635 11.56 -19.89 4.27
CA GLY A 635 10.74 -19.93 5.47
C GLY A 635 11.06 -21.13 6.35
N ALA A 636 10.72 -21.02 7.63
CA ALA A 636 10.88 -22.09 8.60
C ALA A 636 9.96 -23.27 8.27
N ALA A 637 10.42 -24.49 8.55
CA ALA A 637 9.53 -25.64 8.55
C ALA A 637 8.62 -25.57 9.79
N GLY A 638 7.37 -26.00 9.63
CA GLY A 638 6.46 -26.14 10.74
C GLY A 638 6.97 -27.18 11.74
N VAL A 639 6.67 -26.95 13.01
CA VAL A 639 6.94 -27.94 14.05
C VAL A 639 5.97 -29.11 13.92
N SER A 640 6.45 -30.33 14.12
CA SER A 640 5.58 -31.50 14.23
C SER A 640 4.75 -31.42 15.50
N GLY A 641 3.49 -31.83 15.41
CA GLY A 641 2.64 -31.98 16.57
C GLY A 641 3.18 -33.03 17.52
N ALA A 642 3.00 -32.80 18.81
CA ALA A 642 3.31 -33.79 19.82
C ALA A 642 2.28 -34.93 19.80
N SER A 643 2.73 -36.17 20.01
CA SER A 643 1.86 -37.27 20.41
C SER A 643 1.36 -37.05 21.83
N SER A 644 0.16 -37.54 22.15
CA SER A 644 -0.32 -37.54 23.54
C SER A 644 0.65 -38.30 24.44
N THR A 645 1.06 -37.69 25.56
CA THR A 645 2.01 -38.28 26.52
C THR A 645 1.34 -39.22 27.52
N SER A 646 0.01 -39.39 27.43
CA SER A 646 -0.76 -40.35 28.23
C SER A 646 -1.49 -41.33 27.31
N GLY A 647 -1.27 -42.63 27.58
CA GLY A 647 -1.98 -43.73 26.95
C GLY A 647 -3.19 -44.12 27.78
N GLY A 648 -4.05 -44.97 27.21
CA GLY A 648 -5.17 -45.54 27.93
C GLY A 648 -4.67 -46.47 29.02
N ASN A 649 -5.22 -46.38 30.21
CA ASN A 649 -4.97 -47.35 31.25
C ASN A 649 -5.78 -48.63 30.99
N GLY A 650 -5.21 -49.77 31.34
CA GLY A 650 -5.94 -51.03 31.36
C GLY A 650 -6.99 -51.04 32.47
N GLY A 651 -8.12 -51.67 32.19
CA GLY A 651 -9.18 -51.86 33.16
C GLY A 651 -8.78 -52.90 34.21
N ASN A 652 -9.23 -52.71 35.44
CA ASN A 652 -9.14 -53.72 36.50
C ASN A 652 -9.83 -55.03 36.10
N GLY A 653 -9.28 -56.17 36.51
CA GLY A 653 -9.97 -57.46 36.44
C GLY A 653 -11.10 -57.57 37.47
N GLY A 654 -12.18 -58.27 37.10
CA GLY A 654 -13.31 -58.50 37.99
C GLY A 654 -12.99 -59.52 39.08
N ASN A 655 -13.60 -59.38 40.25
CA ASN A 655 -13.41 -60.34 41.34
C ASN A 655 -14.10 -61.68 41.02
N GLY A 656 -13.51 -62.78 41.48
CA GLY A 656 -14.14 -64.10 41.47
C GLY A 656 -15.23 -64.20 42.54
N ALA A 657 -16.29 -64.95 42.23
CA ALA A 657 -17.40 -65.18 43.13
C ALA A 657 -16.97 -66.05 44.32
N ASN A 658 -17.47 -65.72 45.51
CA ASN A 658 -17.36 -66.62 46.65
C ASN A 658 -18.21 -67.87 46.42
N ALA A 659 -17.70 -69.04 46.75
CA ALA A 659 -18.49 -70.26 46.73
C ALA A 659 -19.64 -70.19 47.74
N THR A 660 -20.74 -70.89 47.45
CA THR A 660 -21.93 -70.95 48.33
C THR A 660 -22.36 -72.38 48.69
N GLY A 661 -22.04 -73.38 47.87
CA GLY A 661 -22.26 -74.80 48.17
C GLY A 661 -21.09 -75.40 48.96
N ALA A 662 -21.34 -76.31 49.91
CA ALA A 662 -20.30 -76.85 50.78
C ALA A 662 -19.18 -77.59 50.03
N GLY A 663 -17.93 -77.35 50.43
CA GLY A 663 -16.74 -77.90 49.79
C GLY A 663 -16.44 -77.34 48.40
N ASN A 664 -17.21 -76.37 47.90
CA ASN A 664 -17.01 -75.78 46.58
C ASN A 664 -15.89 -74.73 46.59
N SER A 665 -15.13 -74.71 45.49
CA SER A 665 -14.06 -73.75 45.30
C SER A 665 -14.59 -72.37 44.91
N GLY A 666 -13.94 -71.32 45.40
CA GLY A 666 -14.21 -69.94 44.97
C GLY A 666 -13.76 -69.69 43.53
N GLY A 667 -14.36 -68.69 42.91
CA GLY A 667 -14.04 -68.26 41.54
C GLY A 667 -12.68 -67.61 41.43
N ALA A 668 -12.01 -67.80 40.30
CA ALA A 668 -10.78 -67.07 40.01
C ALA A 668 -11.08 -65.58 39.77
N GLY A 669 -10.19 -64.70 40.21
CA GLY A 669 -10.20 -63.30 39.81
C GLY A 669 -9.81 -63.15 38.34
N GLY A 670 -10.40 -62.17 37.66
CA GLY A 670 -10.09 -61.81 36.29
C GLY A 670 -8.73 -61.14 36.16
N ARG A 671 -8.08 -61.29 35.01
CA ARG A 671 -6.83 -60.60 34.71
C ARG A 671 -7.10 -59.10 34.53
N GLY A 672 -6.21 -58.25 35.04
CA GLY A 672 -6.23 -56.83 34.68
C GLY A 672 -5.84 -56.61 33.21
N GLY A 673 -6.45 -55.62 32.58
CA GLY A 673 -6.15 -55.25 31.20
C GLY A 673 -4.77 -54.62 31.09
N ASP A 674 -4.10 -54.84 29.98
CA ASP A 674 -2.80 -54.19 29.74
C ASP A 674 -3.00 -52.70 29.40
N GLY A 675 -2.05 -51.86 29.78
CA GLY A 675 -2.03 -50.45 29.40
C GLY A 675 -1.73 -50.27 27.91
N GLY A 676 -2.22 -49.17 27.33
CA GLY A 676 -1.77 -48.74 26.00
C GLY A 676 -0.29 -48.32 26.04
N ARG A 677 0.31 -47.96 24.90
CA ARG A 677 1.77 -47.72 24.77
C ARG A 677 2.45 -46.95 25.90
N VAL A 678 1.78 -45.91 26.44
CA VAL A 678 2.24 -45.11 27.60
C VAL A 678 1.25 -45.09 28.78
N GLY A 679 0.47 -46.17 28.94
CA GLY A 679 -0.57 -46.33 29.96
C GLY A 679 -0.21 -47.39 31.00
N ASN A 680 -0.87 -47.33 32.16
CA ASN A 680 -0.66 -48.31 33.22
C ASN A 680 -1.52 -49.57 33.00
N GLY A 681 -0.98 -50.72 33.40
CA GLY A 681 -1.74 -51.95 33.49
C GLY A 681 -2.79 -51.90 34.60
N GLY A 682 -3.94 -52.52 34.37
CA GLY A 682 -4.99 -52.65 35.35
C GLY A 682 -4.64 -53.71 36.40
N PRO A 683 -5.02 -53.53 37.68
CA PRO A 683 -4.87 -54.55 38.70
C PRO A 683 -5.73 -55.79 38.38
N GLY A 684 -5.25 -56.96 38.79
CA GLY A 684 -6.00 -58.22 38.72
C GLY A 684 -7.10 -58.28 39.78
N GLY A 685 -8.18 -58.99 39.47
CA GLY A 685 -9.29 -59.21 40.39
C GLY A 685 -8.93 -60.20 41.51
N ASN A 686 -9.56 -60.08 42.66
CA ASN A 686 -9.33 -61.01 43.77
C ASN A 686 -10.03 -62.35 43.51
N GLY A 687 -9.44 -63.44 44.00
CA GLY A 687 -10.07 -64.75 44.01
C GLY A 687 -11.15 -64.86 45.09
N GLY A 688 -12.23 -65.57 44.77
CA GLY A 688 -13.34 -65.81 45.69
C GLY A 688 -12.99 -66.81 46.80
N PHE A 689 -13.68 -66.71 47.93
CA PHE A 689 -13.52 -67.64 49.05
C PHE A 689 -14.10 -69.02 48.74
N GLY A 690 -13.39 -70.07 49.16
CA GLY A 690 -13.92 -71.43 49.20
C GLY A 690 -14.83 -71.63 50.43
N THR A 691 -15.81 -72.54 50.32
CA THR A 691 -16.74 -72.84 51.43
C THR A 691 -16.27 -74.01 52.26
N ALA A 692 -16.69 -74.04 53.52
CA ALA A 692 -16.41 -75.17 54.38
C ALA A 692 -17.02 -76.48 53.82
N GLY A 693 -16.34 -77.60 54.06
CA GLY A 693 -16.84 -78.94 53.79
C GLY A 693 -17.99 -79.32 54.73
N THR A 694 -18.69 -80.39 54.40
CA THR A 694 -19.81 -80.95 55.17
C THR A 694 -19.43 -82.26 55.84
N SER A 695 -20.18 -82.61 56.88
CA SER A 695 -20.05 -83.87 57.59
C SER A 695 -21.26 -84.74 57.34
N ASN A 696 -21.06 -85.96 56.83
CA ASN A 696 -22.13 -86.95 56.75
C ASN A 696 -22.19 -87.74 58.06
N ILE A 697 -23.18 -87.40 58.89
CA ILE A 697 -23.38 -87.99 60.22
C ILE A 697 -23.63 -89.52 60.14
N VAL A 698 -24.13 -90.04 59.01
CA VAL A 698 -24.50 -91.45 58.84
C VAL A 698 -23.32 -92.31 58.42
N THR A 699 -22.48 -91.84 57.49
CA THR A 699 -21.33 -92.62 56.98
C THR A 699 -20.01 -92.26 57.66
N GLY A 700 -19.99 -91.23 58.51
CA GLY A 700 -18.78 -90.69 59.13
C GLY A 700 -17.84 -89.97 58.14
N ALA A 701 -18.22 -89.87 56.86
CA ALA A 701 -17.43 -89.24 55.82
C ALA A 701 -17.55 -87.71 55.91
N ALA A 702 -16.41 -87.03 56.04
CA ALA A 702 -16.31 -85.59 55.92
C ALA A 702 -15.80 -85.21 54.52
N THR A 703 -16.34 -84.13 53.95
CA THR A 703 -15.83 -83.57 52.70
C THR A 703 -14.81 -82.47 53.01
N MET A 704 -13.80 -82.37 52.13
CA MET A 704 -12.79 -81.33 52.24
C MET A 704 -13.43 -79.94 52.07
N GLY A 705 -12.81 -78.95 52.70
CA GLY A 705 -13.15 -77.57 52.40
C GLY A 705 -12.82 -77.22 50.95
N GLY A 706 -13.60 -76.31 50.37
CA GLY A 706 -13.38 -75.85 49.01
C GLY A 706 -12.11 -75.01 48.93
N ALA A 707 -11.38 -75.14 47.83
CA ALA A 707 -10.21 -74.30 47.59
C ALA A 707 -10.61 -72.83 47.43
N GLY A 708 -9.79 -71.91 47.90
CA GLY A 708 -9.93 -70.51 47.54
C GLY A 708 -9.61 -70.31 46.05
N GLY A 709 -10.31 -69.38 45.41
CA GLY A 709 -10.04 -69.01 44.03
C GLY A 709 -8.68 -68.32 43.90
N SER A 710 -8.00 -68.53 42.78
CA SER A 710 -6.77 -67.80 42.50
C SER A 710 -7.05 -66.32 42.26
N GLY A 711 -6.17 -65.44 42.72
CA GLY A 711 -6.16 -64.04 42.32
C GLY A 711 -5.80 -63.91 40.84
N GLY A 712 -6.37 -62.92 40.17
CA GLY A 712 -6.07 -62.61 38.78
C GLY A 712 -4.71 -61.92 38.64
N ASN A 713 -4.02 -62.15 37.53
CA ASN A 713 -2.76 -61.45 37.28
C ASN A 713 -3.05 -59.97 36.98
N GLY A 714 -2.13 -59.09 37.39
CA GLY A 714 -2.12 -57.71 36.93
C GLY A 714 -1.84 -57.62 35.43
N GLY A 715 -2.38 -56.58 34.80
CA GLY A 715 -2.08 -56.24 33.41
C GLY A 715 -0.68 -55.66 33.27
N ASP A 716 -0.06 -55.88 32.12
CA ASP A 716 1.24 -55.28 31.82
C ASP A 716 1.08 -53.76 31.58
N GLY A 717 2.07 -52.99 31.98
CA GLY A 717 2.19 -51.58 31.62
C GLY A 717 2.53 -51.41 30.14
N GLY A 718 2.30 -50.21 29.63
CA GLY A 718 2.61 -49.85 28.25
C GLY A 718 4.07 -50.03 27.88
N ILE A 719 4.31 -50.49 26.65
CA ILE A 719 5.65 -50.85 26.17
C ILE A 719 6.67 -49.70 26.14
N ASP A 720 6.21 -48.44 26.02
CA ASP A 720 7.08 -47.27 26.02
C ASP A 720 7.24 -46.66 27.41
N SER A 721 6.20 -46.72 28.24
CA SER A 721 6.18 -46.26 29.63
C SER A 721 4.89 -46.74 30.31
N GLY A 722 4.93 -47.05 31.59
CA GLY A 722 3.75 -47.43 32.35
C GLY A 722 4.05 -48.46 33.41
N ASN A 723 3.31 -48.36 34.52
CA ASN A 723 3.43 -49.31 35.61
C ASN A 723 2.60 -50.55 35.30
N GLY A 724 3.14 -51.72 35.68
CA GLY A 724 2.36 -52.95 35.70
C GLY A 724 1.27 -52.87 36.78
N GLY A 725 0.13 -53.49 36.53
CA GLY A 725 -0.93 -53.63 37.51
C GLY A 725 -0.57 -54.64 38.60
N ASP A 726 -1.08 -54.42 39.81
CA ASP A 726 -0.88 -55.37 40.90
C ASP A 726 -1.68 -56.67 40.66
N GLY A 727 -1.13 -57.80 41.10
CA GLY A 727 -1.83 -59.08 41.12
C GLY A 727 -2.92 -59.08 42.18
N GLY A 728 -4.06 -59.68 41.85
CA GLY A 728 -5.16 -59.89 42.78
C GLY A 728 -4.79 -60.86 43.89
N THR A 729 -5.41 -60.69 45.06
CA THR A 729 -5.21 -61.61 46.19
C THR A 729 -5.93 -62.94 45.95
N GLY A 730 -5.35 -64.04 46.42
CA GLY A 730 -5.99 -65.35 46.41
C GLY A 730 -7.09 -65.44 47.48
N GLY A 731 -8.19 -66.10 47.14
CA GLY A 731 -9.26 -66.37 48.09
C GLY A 731 -8.82 -67.33 49.18
N ASN A 732 -9.35 -67.19 50.39
CA ASN A 732 -9.13 -68.18 51.46
C ASN A 732 -9.85 -69.50 51.15
N GLY A 733 -9.23 -70.62 51.53
CA GLY A 733 -9.84 -71.93 51.48
C GLY A 733 -10.88 -72.13 52.59
N GLY A 734 -11.89 -72.94 52.32
CA GLY A 734 -12.92 -73.30 53.28
C GLY A 734 -12.41 -74.29 54.33
N ALA A 735 -12.95 -74.24 55.53
CA ALA A 735 -12.61 -75.22 56.58
C ALA A 735 -13.01 -76.65 56.19
N GLY A 736 -12.29 -77.65 56.68
CA GLY A 736 -12.64 -79.05 56.44
C GLY A 736 -13.88 -79.48 57.22
N GLY A 737 -14.64 -80.45 56.70
CA GLY A 737 -15.78 -81.02 57.42
C GLY A 737 -15.34 -81.72 58.72
N THR A 738 -16.04 -81.47 59.82
CA THR A 738 -15.76 -82.08 61.14
C THR A 738 -16.40 -83.46 61.24
N THR A 739 -15.69 -84.51 61.66
CA THR A 739 -16.27 -85.84 61.89
C THR A 739 -16.90 -85.95 63.29
N HIS A 740 -17.96 -86.73 63.42
CA HIS A 740 -18.59 -87.04 64.73
C HIS A 740 -18.17 -88.43 65.26
N VAL A 741 -17.24 -89.09 64.56
CA VAL A 741 -16.74 -90.44 64.90
C VAL A 741 -15.43 -90.30 65.68
N VAL A 742 -15.40 -90.85 66.88
CA VAL A 742 -14.24 -90.82 67.79
C VAL A 742 -13.04 -91.48 67.11
N ASN A 743 -11.87 -90.83 67.18
CA ASN A 743 -10.60 -91.25 66.55
C ASN A 743 -10.57 -91.25 65.00
N GLN A 744 -11.61 -90.75 64.33
CA GLN A 744 -11.57 -90.52 62.88
C GLN A 744 -11.17 -89.07 62.62
N ALA A 745 -10.05 -88.86 61.92
CA ALA A 745 -9.61 -87.52 61.55
C ALA A 745 -10.68 -86.78 60.73
N GLY A 746 -10.87 -85.48 61.02
CA GLY A 746 -11.69 -84.60 60.20
C GLY A 746 -11.18 -84.51 58.76
N ALA A 747 -12.00 -84.00 57.85
CA ALA A 747 -11.50 -83.70 56.52
C ALA A 747 -10.56 -82.48 56.59
N ASP A 748 -9.61 -82.44 55.66
CA ASP A 748 -8.70 -81.31 55.54
C ASP A 748 -9.42 -80.05 55.07
N GLY A 749 -8.90 -78.91 55.53
CA GLY A 749 -9.28 -77.62 54.98
C GLY A 749 -8.88 -77.50 53.51
N GLY A 750 -9.67 -76.74 52.75
CA GLY A 750 -9.34 -76.42 51.38
C GLY A 750 -8.06 -75.59 51.33
N PRO A 751 -7.20 -75.76 50.31
CA PRO A 751 -6.05 -74.89 50.14
C PRO A 751 -6.52 -73.46 49.87
N GLY A 752 -5.74 -72.48 50.35
CA GLY A 752 -5.91 -71.10 49.93
C GLY A 752 -5.59 -70.94 48.44
N GLY A 753 -6.27 -70.03 47.78
CA GLY A 753 -5.97 -69.68 46.39
C GLY A 753 -4.60 -69.03 46.29
N THR A 754 -3.91 -69.25 45.16
CA THR A 754 -2.67 -68.54 44.87
C THR A 754 -2.97 -67.06 44.62
N GLY A 755 -2.09 -66.17 45.05
CA GLY A 755 -2.14 -64.77 44.60
C GLY A 755 -1.77 -64.67 43.12
N GLY A 756 -2.30 -63.66 42.43
CA GLY A 756 -1.95 -63.37 41.05
C GLY A 756 -0.54 -62.79 40.94
N SER A 757 0.12 -62.98 39.80
CA SER A 757 1.37 -62.27 39.53
C SER A 757 1.08 -60.79 39.25
N GLY A 758 1.99 -59.91 39.68
CA GLY A 758 1.99 -58.53 39.20
C GLY A 758 2.30 -58.49 37.70
N GLY A 759 1.77 -57.48 37.02
CA GLY A 759 2.10 -57.19 35.63
C GLY A 759 3.49 -56.60 35.49
N ASN A 760 4.08 -56.73 34.31
CA ASN A 760 5.38 -56.16 34.03
C ASN A 760 5.28 -54.66 33.79
N GLY A 761 6.22 -53.89 34.34
CA GLY A 761 6.50 -52.51 33.90
C GLY A 761 7.69 -52.54 32.95
N VAL A 762 7.70 -51.68 31.95
CA VAL A 762 8.82 -51.56 30.99
C VAL A 762 9.28 -50.10 30.88
N SER A 763 10.57 -49.92 30.54
CA SER A 763 11.27 -48.63 30.36
C SER A 763 10.80 -47.47 31.25
N GLY A 764 11.24 -47.46 32.51
CA GLY A 764 10.99 -46.37 33.46
C GLY A 764 9.74 -46.53 34.33
N GLY A 765 8.85 -47.48 34.01
CA GLY A 765 7.73 -47.89 34.88
C GLY A 765 8.11 -48.97 35.90
N THR A 766 7.39 -49.02 37.03
CA THR A 766 7.55 -50.09 38.04
C THR A 766 6.67 -51.29 37.69
N GLY A 767 7.19 -52.50 37.88
CA GLY A 767 6.37 -53.71 37.86
C GLY A 767 5.32 -53.68 38.98
N GLY A 768 4.19 -54.33 38.73
CA GLY A 768 3.15 -54.52 39.73
C GLY A 768 3.60 -55.49 40.82
N HIS A 769 3.04 -55.34 42.01
CA HIS A 769 3.26 -56.27 43.09
C HIS A 769 2.48 -57.57 42.88
N GLY A 770 3.06 -58.70 43.27
CA GLY A 770 2.31 -59.95 43.34
C GLY A 770 1.21 -59.87 44.40
N GLY A 771 0.08 -60.51 44.13
CA GLY A 771 -0.99 -60.66 45.10
C GLY A 771 -0.61 -61.62 46.22
N ASN A 772 -1.13 -61.36 47.41
CA ASN A 772 -0.98 -62.28 48.52
C ASN A 772 -1.78 -63.57 48.28
N GLY A 773 -1.21 -64.72 48.64
CA GLY A 773 -1.93 -65.99 48.67
C GLY A 773 -3.04 -65.97 49.73
N GLY A 774 -4.11 -66.71 49.46
CA GLY A 774 -5.17 -66.96 50.41
C GLY A 774 -4.71 -67.85 51.55
N ARG A 775 -5.35 -67.71 52.70
CA ARG A 775 -5.11 -68.60 53.84
C ARG A 775 -5.78 -69.95 53.59
N GLY A 776 -5.07 -71.03 53.90
CA GLY A 776 -5.64 -72.38 53.91
C GLY A 776 -6.77 -72.50 54.93
N GLY A 777 -7.76 -73.32 54.61
CA GLY A 777 -8.82 -73.69 55.52
C GLY A 777 -8.27 -74.47 56.71
N THR A 778 -8.90 -74.33 57.87
CA THR A 778 -8.51 -75.07 59.07
C THR A 778 -8.98 -76.52 58.96
N SER A 779 -8.08 -77.48 59.18
CA SER A 779 -8.43 -78.90 59.36
C SER A 779 -9.15 -79.09 60.69
N ALA A 780 -10.18 -79.92 60.69
CA ALA A 780 -10.91 -80.26 61.91
C ALA A 780 -10.14 -81.31 62.72
N HIS A 781 -9.51 -80.90 63.83
CA HIS A 781 -8.84 -81.84 64.75
C HIS A 781 -9.85 -82.54 65.67
N ALA A 782 -9.63 -83.84 65.88
CA ALA A 782 -10.39 -84.65 66.84
C ALA A 782 -10.23 -84.08 68.25
N LEU A 783 -11.34 -83.95 68.97
CA LEU A 783 -11.35 -83.54 70.38
C LEU A 783 -10.64 -84.62 71.22
N GLY A 784 -9.41 -84.33 71.63
CA GLY A 784 -8.64 -85.16 72.57
C GLY A 784 -9.14 -84.98 74.00
N GLU A 785 -9.38 -86.12 74.65
CA GLU A 785 -10.07 -86.31 75.93
C GLU A 785 -9.36 -85.71 77.17
N LEU A 786 -10.17 -85.36 78.18
CA LEU A 786 -9.79 -84.81 79.49
C LEU A 786 -9.09 -85.81 80.44
N GLY A 787 -8.08 -85.34 81.22
CA GLY A 787 -7.63 -85.96 82.50
C GLY A 787 -6.20 -85.55 82.93
N GLN A 788 -6.00 -84.56 83.84
CA GLN A 788 -5.72 -84.66 85.30
C GLN A 788 -4.50 -85.53 85.71
N LEU A 789 -3.55 -85.22 86.61
CA LEU A 789 -3.17 -84.12 87.52
C LEU A 789 -1.77 -84.45 88.11
N GLY A 790 -0.94 -83.44 88.43
CA GLY A 790 0.23 -83.58 89.34
C GLY A 790 1.31 -82.47 89.22
N GLY A 791 1.26 -81.42 90.08
CA GLY A 791 2.24 -80.30 90.13
C GLY A 791 3.38 -80.51 91.17
N PRO A 792 4.08 -79.47 91.69
CA PRO A 792 4.26 -78.06 91.25
C PRO A 792 5.75 -77.63 91.10
N GLY A 793 6.04 -76.61 90.28
CA GLY A 793 7.37 -75.97 90.18
C GLY A 793 7.37 -74.76 89.23
N GLN A 794 7.85 -73.62 89.73
CA GLN A 794 7.75 -72.25 89.17
C GLN A 794 8.84 -71.90 88.11
N PRO A 795 8.77 -70.72 87.43
CA PRO A 795 8.98 -70.51 85.98
C PRO A 795 10.36 -69.94 85.57
N PRO A 796 10.60 -69.68 84.26
CA PRO A 796 10.72 -68.27 83.84
C PRO A 796 10.23 -67.88 82.41
N VAL A 797 9.69 -66.64 82.35
CA VAL A 797 10.02 -65.52 81.42
C VAL A 797 9.37 -65.41 80.02
N SER A 798 8.30 -64.60 80.01
CA SER A 798 7.97 -63.44 79.13
C SER A 798 9.02 -62.86 78.16
N GLY A 799 8.56 -62.53 76.94
CA GLY A 799 9.03 -61.38 76.12
C GLY A 799 8.09 -61.16 74.92
N GLN A 800 7.06 -60.31 75.02
CA GLN A 800 7.00 -58.92 74.48
C GLN A 800 7.44 -58.82 73.00
N GLY A 801 6.61 -58.42 72.02
CA GLY A 801 5.65 -57.32 72.04
C GLY A 801 6.40 -55.99 71.90
N GLY A 802 6.46 -55.42 70.68
CA GLY A 802 7.14 -54.14 70.44
C GLY A 802 6.84 -53.54 69.08
N ALA A 803 5.78 -52.75 69.00
CA ALA A 803 5.60 -51.73 67.98
C ALA A 803 6.53 -50.53 68.27
N GLY A 804 6.89 -49.76 67.23
CA GLY A 804 7.48 -48.43 67.43
C GLY A 804 8.24 -47.90 66.21
N GLY A 805 7.58 -47.04 65.43
CA GLY A 805 8.29 -46.09 64.57
C GLY A 805 8.89 -44.95 65.38
N THR A 806 9.91 -44.29 64.84
CA THR A 806 10.03 -42.82 64.69
C THR A 806 11.43 -42.43 64.19
N SER A 807 11.43 -41.58 63.16
CA SER A 807 12.34 -40.46 62.86
C SER A 807 13.83 -40.50 63.24
N GLY A 808 14.68 -40.15 62.26
CA GLY A 808 15.70 -39.11 62.49
C GLY A 808 17.00 -39.18 61.68
N ALA A 809 17.21 -38.14 60.85
CA ALA A 809 18.47 -37.60 60.31
C ALA A 809 19.24 -38.45 59.26
N GLY A 810 19.81 -37.90 58.19
CA GLY A 810 19.96 -36.53 57.72
C GLY A 810 20.86 -36.55 56.47
N GLY A 811 20.56 -35.69 55.49
CA GLY A 811 21.36 -35.58 54.26
C GLY A 811 20.95 -34.34 53.47
N ALA A 812 21.58 -33.21 53.79
CA ALA A 812 21.45 -31.95 53.05
C ALA A 812 22.24 -32.00 51.73
N GLY A 813 21.71 -31.38 50.67
CA GLY A 813 22.41 -31.27 49.38
C GLY A 813 21.68 -30.54 48.24
N ALA A 814 21.29 -29.28 48.48
CA ALA A 814 21.11 -28.13 47.56
C ALA A 814 20.28 -28.19 46.23
N PRO A 815 19.52 -27.13 45.91
CA PRO A 815 18.70 -27.02 44.68
C PRO A 815 19.42 -26.26 43.55
N ALA A 816 19.21 -26.68 42.30
CA ALA A 816 19.55 -25.91 41.10
C ALA A 816 18.28 -25.45 40.38
N LYS A 817 18.29 -24.16 40.02
CA LYS A 817 17.22 -23.37 39.41
C LYS A 817 16.96 -23.69 37.94
N LYS A 818 15.70 -23.46 37.55
CA LYS A 818 15.14 -23.02 36.25
C LYS A 818 16.09 -22.90 35.04
N GLY A 819 15.67 -23.55 33.95
CA GLY A 819 15.77 -23.12 32.56
C GLY A 819 14.45 -23.43 31.89
#